data_AF-A0A3D5T0D3-F1
#
_entry.id   AF-A0A3D5T0D3-F1
#
_cell.length_a   1.000
_cell.length_b   1.000
_cell.length_c   1.000
_cell.angle_alpha   90.00
_cell.angle_beta   90.00
_cell.angle_gamma   90.00
#
_symmetry.space_group_name_H-M   'P 1'
#
loop_
_entity.id
_entity.type
_entity.pdbx_description
1 polymer ?
#
loop_
_entity_poly.entity_id
_entity_poly.type
_entity_poly.pdbx_seq_one_letter_code
_entity_poly.pdbx_strand_id
1 'polypeptide(L)'
;LFPERIAYTVPYKLSDLEARLYKEVTEYVREEFNRADALENNKRAGTVGFALTILQRRLASSPEAIYQSLRRRRERLEKRLRELELLQRGAALAVTALAGPELDDDDLDDLDEAPENEVEVAEAEVLDQATAAATVTELKAEIATLARLEALAAEVRRSGQDTKWRELSHLLGEIFTPSGPGGRLAEPDSPYGAGPIPKPVPSRRQKLVLFTEHRDTLTYLERQIGSLLGRPQAVVLIHGGMGRAERRKAQESFLHDPEVQVLLATDAAGEGINLQRAHLMVNYDLPWNPNRLEQRFGRIHRIGQTEVCHLWNLVAEETREGDVYRRLLEKLEEARQALGGQVFDVLGKLQFEGRPLRDLLIEAIRYGDRPEVRARLTRAIEHGVDRPRLEGLIEELALAHDAMDSSRVARIREEMERAEARRLQPHYIESFFLEAFKRLGGTVRQREPRRYEITNVPATVRNRDRQIGAGEPVLSRYERIAFDKELIAPQGQPLAAFVCPGHPLLDAVLDLTLERHRDLLKRGTVLVDERDPGTSPRMLFILEHAIQDASLLPSGLPAARAAQAGDRRTISRRMLYVEMDAEGQTRHLQYAPYLDYRPLAAGEPAVADLLARPECAWIAGSAGVSPASIEQRAQGHAIAHVVPDHIAEVRGRRLAWIDKTRAAVQDRLTKEIAYWDHRAEELKLKEQAGRAGARLNSQEARRRADDLQARLQRRLAELDREAQISALPPVVLGGLVVVPLGLVAAMTGRPLAAPASAADTQASAARARAIVMEVERAMGFEPTDREFEKLGYDIESRVAAGPDKGRLRFIEVKGRVTGADTVTVTKNEILTSLNKPDDFILAMVEFLDSDKHRVHYLRRPFQREPDFGVTSVNYDFAELLARAGEPR
;
A
#
# COMPACT_ATOMS: atom_id res chain seq x y z
N LEU A 1 -6.99 9.36 -16.27
CA LEU A 1 -6.46 8.37 -15.30
C LEU A 1 -5.61 9.03 -14.22
N PHE A 2 -4.76 9.99 -14.58
CA PHE A 2 -4.08 10.86 -13.62
C PHE A 2 -4.84 12.18 -13.43
N PRO A 3 -4.84 12.76 -12.21
CA PRO A 3 -5.44 14.07 -11.96
C PRO A 3 -4.60 15.19 -12.59
N GLU A 4 -5.17 16.38 -12.66
CA GLU A 4 -4.43 17.59 -13.06
C GLU A 4 -3.28 17.87 -12.08
N ARG A 5 -2.18 18.40 -12.63
CA ARG A 5 -0.96 18.77 -11.90
C ARG A 5 -0.72 20.26 -12.04
N ILE A 6 -0.37 20.91 -10.94
CA ILE A 6 -0.06 22.34 -10.92
C ILE A 6 1.19 22.56 -10.08
N ALA A 7 2.22 23.12 -10.70
CA ALA A 7 3.46 23.49 -10.03
C ALA A 7 3.57 25.02 -9.93
N TYR A 8 3.77 25.52 -8.72
CA TYR A 8 3.95 26.93 -8.41
C TYR A 8 5.41 27.19 -8.04
N THR A 9 6.00 28.22 -8.62
CA THR A 9 7.25 28.79 -8.13
C THR A 9 6.90 29.90 -7.13
N VAL A 10 7.36 29.75 -5.88
CA VAL A 10 7.16 30.73 -4.80
C VAL A 10 8.47 31.49 -4.60
N PRO A 11 8.65 32.65 -5.25
CA PRO A 11 9.83 33.47 -5.04
C PRO A 11 9.81 34.12 -3.66
N TYR A 12 10.99 34.23 -3.02
CA TYR A 12 11.16 34.99 -1.78
C TYR A 12 12.46 35.77 -1.78
N LYS A 13 12.47 36.90 -1.06
CA LYS A 13 13.66 37.73 -0.86
C LYS A 13 14.32 37.41 0.46
N LEU A 14 15.65 37.49 0.52
CA LEU A 14 16.37 37.28 1.78
C LEU A 14 16.18 38.51 2.68
N SER A 15 16.08 38.31 4.00
CA SER A 15 16.22 39.42 4.94
C SER A 15 17.65 39.98 4.90
N ASP A 16 17.86 41.21 5.38
CA ASP A 16 19.20 41.83 5.39
C ASP A 16 20.26 40.95 6.08
N LEU A 17 19.88 40.28 7.17
CA LEU A 17 20.75 39.36 7.90
C LEU A 17 21.02 38.06 7.10
N GLU A 18 20.00 37.50 6.44
CA GLU A 18 20.16 36.32 5.58
C GLU A 18 21.01 36.64 4.34
N ALA A 19 20.80 37.80 3.71
CA ALA A 19 21.57 38.26 2.57
C ALA A 19 23.05 38.47 2.94
N ARG A 20 23.31 39.03 4.12
CA ARG A 20 24.66 39.15 4.67
C ARG A 20 25.31 37.78 4.90
N LEU A 21 24.61 36.86 5.56
CA LEU A 21 25.09 35.50 5.77
C LEU A 21 25.37 34.79 4.45
N TYR A 22 24.45 34.90 3.49
CA TYR A 22 24.61 34.30 2.17
C TYR A 22 25.85 34.84 1.48
N LYS A 23 26.03 36.16 1.45
CA LYS A 23 27.21 36.79 0.87
C LYS A 23 28.51 36.32 1.52
N GLU A 24 28.62 36.38 2.85
CA GLU A 24 29.85 36.02 3.56
C GLU A 24 30.18 34.51 3.40
N VAL A 25 29.18 33.62 3.44
CA VAL A 25 29.40 32.18 3.24
C VAL A 25 29.75 31.87 1.79
N THR A 26 29.07 32.47 0.81
CA THR A 26 29.38 32.27 -0.61
C THR A 26 30.75 32.83 -0.98
N GLU A 27 31.17 33.92 -0.34
CA GLU A 27 32.52 34.50 -0.52
C GLU A 27 33.59 33.57 0.07
N TYR A 28 33.37 33.02 1.27
CA TYR A 28 34.20 31.96 1.85
C TYR A 28 34.27 30.73 0.94
N VAL A 29 33.13 30.22 0.46
CA VAL A 29 33.05 29.10 -0.48
C VAL A 29 33.88 29.37 -1.74
N ARG A 30 33.73 30.55 -2.34
CA ARG A 30 34.48 30.94 -3.54
C ARG A 30 35.98 31.03 -3.30
N GLU A 31 36.41 31.61 -2.18
CA GLU A 31 37.83 31.72 -1.82
C GLU A 31 38.47 30.36 -1.57
N GLU A 32 37.79 29.48 -0.82
CA GLU A 32 38.26 28.12 -0.57
C GLU A 32 38.27 27.29 -1.86
N PHE A 33 37.31 27.47 -2.77
CA PHE A 33 37.32 26.83 -4.10
C PHE A 33 38.52 27.27 -4.93
N ASN A 34 38.79 28.57 -4.99
CA ASN A 34 39.94 29.09 -5.75
C ASN A 34 41.27 28.65 -5.12
N ARG A 35 41.34 28.52 -3.78
CA ARG A 35 42.49 27.95 -3.09
C ARG A 35 42.64 26.45 -3.36
N ALA A 36 41.54 25.71 -3.39
CA ALA A 36 41.53 24.29 -3.71
C ALA A 36 42.05 24.03 -5.13
N ASP A 37 41.60 24.80 -6.12
CA ASP A 37 42.07 24.70 -7.52
C ASP A 37 43.55 25.06 -7.69
N ALA A 38 44.11 25.88 -6.78
CA ALA A 38 45.52 26.24 -6.78
C ALA A 38 46.42 25.16 -6.14
N LEU A 39 45.84 24.10 -5.54
CA LEU A 39 46.60 22.97 -5.03
C LEU A 39 47.08 22.09 -6.20
N GLU A 40 48.36 21.69 -6.18
CA GLU A 40 48.92 20.80 -7.20
C GLU A 40 48.30 19.38 -7.18
N ASN A 41 47.52 19.03 -6.16
CA ASN A 41 46.86 17.73 -6.00
C ASN A 41 45.37 17.81 -6.38
N ASN A 42 45.05 17.44 -7.63
CA ASN A 42 43.70 17.45 -8.20
C ASN A 42 42.63 16.74 -7.34
N LYS A 43 42.98 15.67 -6.60
CA LYS A 43 42.01 14.93 -5.79
C LYS A 43 41.65 15.63 -4.48
N ARG A 44 42.63 16.35 -3.90
CA ARG A 44 42.36 17.19 -2.72
C ARG A 44 41.52 18.41 -3.12
N ALA A 45 41.73 18.95 -4.33
CA ALA A 45 40.91 20.00 -4.89
C ALA A 45 39.43 19.57 -5.06
N GLY A 46 39.19 18.39 -5.64
CA GLY A 46 37.84 17.83 -5.82
C GLY A 46 37.07 17.61 -4.52
N THR A 47 37.73 17.03 -3.51
CA THR A 47 37.13 16.79 -2.17
C THR A 47 36.70 18.10 -1.49
N VAL A 48 37.57 19.11 -1.52
CA VAL A 48 37.26 20.42 -0.96
C VAL A 48 36.13 21.09 -1.74
N GLY A 49 36.17 21.03 -3.08
CA GLY A 49 35.09 21.54 -3.92
C GLY A 49 33.74 20.90 -3.59
N PHE A 50 33.69 19.59 -3.38
CA PHE A 50 32.47 18.90 -2.98
C PHE A 50 31.96 19.33 -1.59
N ALA A 51 32.84 19.40 -0.58
CA ALA A 51 32.48 19.88 0.75
C ALA A 51 31.89 21.30 0.72
N LEU A 52 32.48 22.19 -0.08
CA LEU A 52 32.00 23.56 -0.24
C LEU A 52 30.66 23.63 -0.98
N THR A 53 30.44 22.73 -1.95
CA THR A 53 29.16 22.58 -2.64
C THR A 53 28.05 22.17 -1.67
N ILE A 54 28.32 21.22 -0.76
CA ILE A 54 27.38 20.81 0.29
C ILE A 54 27.10 21.97 1.26
N LEU A 55 28.13 22.73 1.64
CA LEU A 55 27.96 23.89 2.51
C LEU A 55 27.00 24.92 1.87
N GLN A 56 27.17 25.17 0.58
CA GLN A 56 26.30 26.08 -0.17
C GLN A 56 24.86 25.54 -0.31
N ARG A 57 24.67 24.23 -0.54
CA ARG A 57 23.34 23.60 -0.53
C ARG A 57 22.64 23.76 0.81
N ARG A 58 23.36 23.57 1.91
CA ARG A 58 22.82 23.72 3.26
C ARG A 58 22.48 25.17 3.62
N LEU A 59 23.24 26.13 3.11
CA LEU A 59 22.92 27.57 3.19
C LEU A 59 21.59 27.89 2.51
N ALA A 60 21.33 27.33 1.32
CA ALA A 60 20.06 27.50 0.62
C ALA A 60 18.87 26.75 1.27
N SER A 61 19.15 25.72 2.08
CA SER A 61 18.11 24.92 2.75
C SER A 61 17.52 25.64 3.95
N SER A 62 18.27 25.90 5.03
CA SER A 62 17.78 26.63 6.21
C SER A 62 18.90 27.24 7.08
N PRO A 63 18.60 28.30 7.88
CA PRO A 63 19.55 28.84 8.86
C PRO A 63 20.04 27.81 9.89
N GLU A 64 19.21 26.83 10.27
CA GLU A 64 19.62 25.75 11.17
C GLU A 64 20.64 24.81 10.48
N ALA A 65 20.39 24.41 9.23
CA ALA A 65 21.28 23.50 8.50
C ALA A 65 22.69 24.08 8.30
N ILE A 66 22.79 25.34 7.91
CA ILE A 66 24.10 26.01 7.73
C ILE A 66 24.81 26.23 9.07
N TYR A 67 24.08 26.61 10.12
CA TYR A 67 24.65 26.75 11.46
C TYR A 67 25.28 25.45 11.96
N GLN A 68 24.54 24.33 11.87
CA GLN A 68 25.05 23.02 12.30
C GLN A 68 26.25 22.55 11.48
N SER A 69 26.32 22.92 10.20
CA SER A 69 27.46 22.58 9.33
C SER A 69 28.71 23.39 9.65
N LEU A 70 28.58 24.71 9.79
CA LEU A 70 29.69 25.58 10.17
C LEU A 70 30.26 25.18 11.53
N ARG A 71 29.37 24.90 12.50
CA ARG A 71 29.75 24.43 13.83
C ARG A 71 30.52 23.10 13.78
N ARG A 72 29.96 22.07 13.13
CA ARG A 72 30.61 20.76 13.02
C ARG A 72 31.97 20.86 12.32
N ARG A 73 32.04 21.57 11.19
CA ARG A 73 33.29 21.81 10.47
C ARG A 73 34.32 22.53 11.33
N ARG A 74 33.94 23.59 12.06
CA ARG A 74 34.85 24.28 13.00
C ARG A 74 35.36 23.33 14.08
N GLU A 75 34.46 22.63 14.79
CA GLU A 75 34.83 21.71 15.88
C GLU A 75 35.79 20.61 15.41
N ARG A 76 35.60 20.11 14.18
CA ARG A 76 36.48 19.12 13.54
C ARG A 76 37.84 19.68 13.19
N LEU A 77 37.90 20.84 12.52
CA LEU A 77 39.17 21.49 12.18
C LEU A 77 39.95 21.91 13.43
N GLU A 78 39.27 22.34 14.49
CA GLU A 78 39.89 22.60 15.80
C GLU A 78 40.48 21.34 16.42
N LYS A 79 39.77 20.22 16.36
CA LYS A 79 40.31 18.93 16.81
C LYS A 79 41.56 18.57 16.02
N ARG A 80 41.53 18.76 14.70
CA ARG A 80 42.69 18.48 13.83
C ARG A 80 43.87 19.39 14.11
N LEU A 81 43.61 20.67 14.34
CA LEU A 81 44.63 21.64 14.75
C LEU A 81 45.31 21.20 16.05
N ARG A 82 44.54 20.78 17.06
CA ARG A 82 45.08 20.27 18.33
C ARG A 82 45.96 19.02 18.12
N GLU A 83 45.55 18.11 17.25
CA GLU A 83 46.35 16.92 16.90
C GLU A 83 47.69 17.31 16.24
N LEU A 84 47.67 18.26 15.29
CA LEU A 84 48.87 18.75 14.60
C LEU A 84 49.82 19.50 15.55
N GLU A 85 49.28 20.31 16.46
CA GLU A 85 50.07 21.01 17.49
C GLU A 85 50.70 20.04 18.51
N LEU A 86 50.03 18.92 18.81
CA LEU A 86 50.59 17.84 19.63
C LEU A 86 51.74 17.12 18.91
N LEU A 87 51.56 16.82 17.62
CA LEU A 87 52.56 16.12 16.79
C LEU A 87 53.81 16.99 16.55
N GLN A 88 53.66 18.30 16.36
CA GLN A 88 54.80 19.23 16.22
C GLN A 88 55.72 19.28 17.45
N ARG A 89 55.27 18.83 18.63
CA ARG A 89 56.10 18.75 19.85
C ARG A 89 56.95 17.48 19.92
N GLY A 90 56.78 16.52 19.01
CA GLY A 90 57.52 15.25 18.97
C GLY A 90 58.14 14.95 17.60
N ALA A 91 59.33 15.49 17.35
CA ALA A 91 60.22 15.25 16.19
C ALA A 91 59.66 15.55 14.78
N ALA A 92 60.47 16.26 13.99
CA ALA A 92 60.14 16.70 12.64
C ALA A 92 59.99 15.52 11.66
N LEU A 93 58.80 15.37 11.05
CA LEU A 93 58.59 14.74 9.75
C LEU A 93 57.22 15.12 9.15
N ALA A 94 57.29 15.54 7.89
CA ALA A 94 56.30 15.67 6.81
C ALA A 94 54.83 16.08 7.10
N VAL A 95 54.43 17.16 6.42
CA VAL A 95 53.07 17.73 6.24
C VAL A 95 52.12 16.78 5.47
N THR A 96 52.42 15.48 5.39
CA THR A 96 51.57 14.46 4.77
C THR A 96 50.33 14.12 5.61
N ALA A 97 50.27 14.59 6.87
CA ALA A 97 49.17 14.35 7.80
C ALA A 97 47.93 15.26 7.59
N LEU A 98 47.91 16.14 6.58
CA LEU A 98 46.72 16.97 6.25
C LEU A 98 45.78 16.31 5.23
N ALA A 99 46.10 15.11 4.72
CA ALA A 99 45.26 14.41 3.77
C ALA A 99 43.99 13.87 4.44
N GLY A 100 42.85 14.51 4.15
CA GLY A 100 41.54 13.86 4.26
C GLY A 100 41.35 12.84 3.12
N PRO A 101 40.19 12.19 3.02
CA PRO A 101 39.87 11.36 1.86
C PRO A 101 40.07 12.16 0.57
N GLU A 102 40.74 11.59 -0.42
CA GLU A 102 41.00 12.19 -1.74
C GLU A 102 39.94 11.66 -2.71
N LEU A 103 39.13 12.55 -3.29
CA LEU A 103 38.08 12.27 -4.28
C LEU A 103 38.40 12.95 -5.61
N ASP A 104 38.26 12.26 -6.73
CA ASP A 104 38.32 12.88 -8.08
C ASP A 104 36.92 13.20 -8.65
N ASP A 105 36.83 13.77 -9.85
CA ASP A 105 35.53 14.10 -10.48
C ASP A 105 34.70 12.84 -10.79
N ASP A 106 35.35 11.72 -11.12
CA ASP A 106 34.66 10.44 -11.40
C ASP A 106 33.97 9.91 -10.13
N ASP A 107 34.53 10.16 -8.92
CA ASP A 107 33.88 9.81 -7.65
C ASP A 107 32.61 10.57 -7.33
N LEU A 108 32.59 11.82 -7.74
CA LEU A 108 31.48 12.72 -7.45
C LEU A 108 30.28 12.31 -8.29
N ASP A 109 30.51 11.84 -9.51
CA ASP A 109 29.49 11.24 -10.37
C ASP A 109 29.01 9.88 -9.82
N ASP A 110 29.92 9.03 -9.30
CA ASP A 110 29.56 7.74 -8.68
C ASP A 110 28.72 7.92 -7.38
N LEU A 111 28.88 9.05 -6.66
CA LEU A 111 28.05 9.43 -5.52
C LEU A 111 26.63 9.84 -5.94
N ASP A 112 26.45 10.47 -7.10
CA ASP A 112 25.13 10.85 -7.61
C ASP A 112 24.29 9.63 -8.01
N GLU A 113 24.94 8.50 -8.35
CA GLU A 113 24.31 7.21 -8.63
C GLU A 113 24.13 6.31 -7.38
N ALA A 114 24.69 6.71 -6.23
CA ALA A 114 24.62 5.92 -5.00
C ALA A 114 23.25 6.00 -4.30
N PRO A 115 22.89 5.01 -3.47
CA PRO A 115 21.69 5.06 -2.64
C PRO A 115 21.67 6.32 -1.76
N GLU A 116 20.53 6.98 -1.68
CA GLU A 116 20.40 8.31 -1.07
C GLU A 116 20.85 8.38 0.40
N ASN A 117 20.70 7.28 1.15
CA ASN A 117 21.18 7.19 2.53
C ASN A 117 22.72 7.12 2.62
N GLU A 118 23.39 6.56 1.62
CA GLU A 118 24.87 6.54 1.54
C GLU A 118 25.38 7.94 1.17
N VAL A 119 24.70 8.62 0.24
CA VAL A 119 25.01 10.01 -0.13
C VAL A 119 24.94 10.93 1.08
N GLU A 120 23.86 10.87 1.87
CA GLU A 120 23.71 11.71 3.07
C GLU A 120 24.86 11.51 4.09
N VAL A 121 25.32 10.27 4.27
CA VAL A 121 26.45 9.94 5.17
C VAL A 121 27.77 10.43 4.60
N ALA A 122 28.02 10.17 3.31
CA ALA A 122 29.25 10.59 2.63
C ALA A 122 29.38 12.12 2.60
N GLU A 123 28.29 12.83 2.31
CA GLU A 123 28.23 14.29 2.36
C GLU A 123 28.63 14.83 3.74
N ALA A 124 28.11 14.23 4.81
CA ALA A 124 28.44 14.62 6.18
C ALA A 124 29.91 14.39 6.53
N GLU A 125 30.49 13.26 6.11
CA GLU A 125 31.91 12.96 6.36
C GLU A 125 32.86 13.89 5.60
N VAL A 126 32.56 14.18 4.34
CA VAL A 126 33.41 15.06 3.51
C VAL A 126 33.33 16.50 3.99
N LEU A 127 32.13 16.99 4.28
CA LEU A 127 31.92 18.35 4.78
C LEU A 127 32.71 18.62 6.06
N ASP A 128 32.78 17.61 6.94
CA ASP A 128 33.46 17.67 8.24
C ASP A 128 35.00 17.65 8.12
N GLN A 129 35.56 17.05 7.07
CA GLN A 129 37.00 16.74 6.98
C GLN A 129 37.79 17.56 5.95
N ALA A 130 37.13 18.07 4.90
CA ALA A 130 37.83 18.73 3.81
C ALA A 130 38.30 20.15 4.18
N THR A 131 39.60 20.43 4.00
CA THR A 131 40.21 21.77 4.17
C THR A 131 41.22 22.05 3.06
N ALA A 132 41.18 23.27 2.52
CA ALA A 132 42.17 23.75 1.56
C ALA A 132 43.48 24.21 2.23
N ALA A 133 43.52 24.30 3.57
CA ALA A 133 44.70 24.78 4.29
C ALA A 133 45.90 23.85 4.11
N ALA A 134 47.01 24.42 3.63
CA ALA A 134 48.30 23.74 3.50
C ALA A 134 49.18 23.94 4.74
N THR A 135 48.97 25.02 5.50
CA THR A 135 49.75 25.35 6.70
C THR A 135 48.91 25.43 7.97
N VAL A 136 49.54 25.25 9.14
CA VAL A 136 48.88 25.45 10.45
C VAL A 136 48.34 26.87 10.60
N THR A 137 49.03 27.86 10.01
CA THR A 137 48.60 29.26 10.01
C THR A 137 47.33 29.46 9.19
N GLU A 138 47.25 28.88 7.99
CA GLU A 138 46.03 28.88 7.16
C GLU A 138 44.88 28.16 7.85
N LEU A 139 45.13 27.02 8.49
CA LEU A 139 44.11 26.27 9.22
C LEU A 139 43.53 27.08 10.39
N LYS A 140 44.39 27.82 11.12
CA LYS A 140 43.95 28.77 12.18
C LYS A 140 43.10 29.90 11.60
N ALA A 141 43.47 30.44 10.44
CA ALA A 141 42.71 31.49 9.78
C ALA A 141 41.35 30.99 9.26
N GLU A 142 41.28 29.76 8.73
CA GLU A 142 40.02 29.11 8.33
C GLU A 142 39.11 28.89 9.54
N ILE A 143 39.63 28.34 10.64
CA ILE A 143 38.87 28.15 11.90
C ILE A 143 38.32 29.48 12.42
N ALA A 144 39.12 30.55 12.41
CA ALA A 144 38.67 31.87 12.84
C ALA A 144 37.56 32.43 11.92
N THR A 145 37.62 32.15 10.62
CA THR A 145 36.58 32.53 9.67
C THR A 145 35.30 31.73 9.89
N LEU A 146 35.39 30.41 10.06
CA LEU A 146 34.25 29.55 10.39
C LEU A 146 33.59 29.95 11.72
N ALA A 147 34.36 30.37 12.72
CA ALA A 147 33.82 30.87 13.98
C ALA A 147 32.98 32.16 13.80
N ARG A 148 33.44 33.08 12.94
CA ARG A 148 32.66 34.29 12.59
C ARG A 148 31.38 33.93 11.84
N LEU A 149 31.47 33.04 10.85
CA LEU A 149 30.32 32.57 10.08
C LEU A 149 29.32 31.81 10.96
N GLU A 150 29.78 30.97 11.89
CA GLU A 150 28.92 30.28 12.86
C GLU A 150 28.17 31.29 13.74
N ALA A 151 28.84 32.33 14.23
CA ALA A 151 28.22 33.37 15.04
C ALA A 151 27.14 34.14 14.26
N LEU A 152 27.41 34.46 12.98
CA LEU A 152 26.45 35.11 12.09
C LEU A 152 25.25 34.20 11.78
N ALA A 153 25.49 32.91 11.51
CA ALA A 153 24.41 31.93 11.30
C ALA A 153 23.56 31.76 12.57
N ALA A 154 24.18 31.77 13.75
CA ALA A 154 23.48 31.72 15.03
C ALA A 154 22.64 32.99 15.26
N GLU A 155 23.12 34.16 14.83
CA GLU A 155 22.38 35.42 14.88
C GLU A 155 21.12 35.36 14.01
N VAL A 156 21.26 34.97 12.73
CA VAL A 156 20.12 34.78 11.81
C VAL A 156 19.09 33.82 12.41
N ARG A 157 19.55 32.65 12.89
CA ARG A 157 18.70 31.64 13.51
C ARG A 157 17.94 32.15 14.75
N ARG A 158 18.58 32.95 15.60
CA ARG A 158 17.94 33.53 16.80
C ARG A 158 17.03 34.71 16.49
N SER A 159 17.29 35.44 15.40
CA SER A 159 16.50 36.60 15.00
C SER A 159 15.04 36.25 14.66
N GLY A 160 14.79 34.99 14.24
CA GLY A 160 13.49 34.56 13.74
C GLY A 160 13.07 35.22 12.42
N GLN A 161 14.00 35.91 11.73
CA GLN A 161 13.74 36.62 10.48
C GLN A 161 13.86 35.74 9.23
N ASP A 162 13.89 34.41 9.38
CA ASP A 162 13.92 33.43 8.29
C ASP A 162 12.75 33.69 7.32
N THR A 163 13.08 34.24 6.15
CA THR A 163 12.05 34.68 5.19
C THR A 163 11.45 33.49 4.46
N LYS A 164 12.24 32.43 4.25
CA LYS A 164 11.77 31.18 3.67
C LYS A 164 10.74 30.49 4.58
N TRP A 165 11.01 30.46 5.89
CA TRP A 165 10.03 30.02 6.88
C TRP A 165 8.79 30.92 6.89
N ARG A 166 8.94 32.24 6.75
CA ARG A 166 7.79 33.18 6.70
C ARG A 166 6.85 32.83 5.54
N GLU A 167 7.38 32.61 4.35
CA GLU A 167 6.57 32.19 3.18
C GLU A 167 5.88 30.84 3.41
N LEU A 168 6.62 29.85 3.93
CA LEU A 168 6.03 28.57 4.28
C LEU A 168 4.92 28.75 5.34
N SER A 169 5.14 29.56 6.37
CA SER A 169 4.17 29.80 7.44
C SER A 169 2.91 30.48 6.92
N HIS A 170 3.04 31.39 5.96
CA HIS A 170 1.91 32.03 5.28
C HIS A 170 1.12 31.00 4.46
N LEU A 171 1.82 30.17 3.67
CA LEU A 171 1.20 29.08 2.90
C LEU A 171 0.47 28.07 3.81
N LEU A 172 1.09 27.67 4.93
CA LEU A 172 0.46 26.81 5.93
C LEU A 172 -0.78 27.47 6.54
N GLY A 173 -0.71 28.79 6.78
CA GLY A 173 -1.85 29.61 7.20
C GLY A 173 -3.00 29.56 6.18
N GLU A 174 -2.70 29.77 4.89
CA GLU A 174 -3.70 29.67 3.80
C GLU A 174 -4.32 28.27 3.71
N ILE A 175 -3.53 27.21 3.86
CA ILE A 175 -4.00 25.82 3.71
C ILE A 175 -4.85 25.36 4.90
N PHE A 176 -4.41 25.65 6.14
CA PHE A 176 -4.99 25.06 7.36
C PHE A 176 -5.95 25.96 8.12
N THR A 177 -6.01 27.26 7.80
CA THR A 177 -6.87 28.23 8.51
C THR A 177 -8.07 28.60 7.63
N PRO A 178 -9.28 28.10 7.91
CA PRO A 178 -10.46 28.49 7.15
C PRO A 178 -10.80 29.95 7.46
N SER A 179 -11.01 30.78 6.43
CA SER A 179 -11.72 32.06 6.56
C SER A 179 -13.07 31.80 7.25
N GLY A 180 -13.47 32.69 8.18
CA GLY A 180 -14.53 32.47 9.19
C GLY A 180 -15.93 32.03 8.70
N PRO A 181 -16.91 31.92 9.61
CA PRO A 181 -18.19 31.20 9.40
C PRO A 181 -19.17 31.74 8.34
N GLY A 182 -18.75 32.66 7.45
CA GLY A 182 -19.60 33.30 6.45
C GLY A 182 -19.31 32.92 4.99
N GLY A 183 -18.28 32.11 4.71
CA GLY A 183 -17.82 31.81 3.35
C GLY A 183 -18.31 30.49 2.76
N ARG A 184 -19.62 30.18 2.78
CA ARG A 184 -20.19 29.27 1.78
C ARG A 184 -20.26 30.04 0.45
N LEU A 185 -19.12 30.27 -0.18
CA LEU A 185 -19.12 30.43 -1.62
C LEU A 185 -19.29 29.03 -2.18
N ALA A 186 -20.37 28.86 -2.95
CA ALA A 186 -20.71 27.65 -3.67
C ALA A 186 -19.46 27.03 -4.32
N GLU A 187 -19.45 25.70 -4.44
CA GLU A 187 -18.60 25.03 -5.42
C GLU A 187 -18.68 25.84 -6.72
N PRO A 188 -17.58 26.41 -7.25
CA PRO A 188 -17.62 26.86 -8.63
C PRO A 188 -17.78 25.61 -9.48
N ASP A 189 -18.91 25.51 -10.17
CA ASP A 189 -19.09 24.58 -11.28
C ASP A 189 -17.83 24.67 -12.15
N SER A 190 -17.18 23.54 -12.41
CA SER A 190 -16.15 23.46 -13.44
C SER A 190 -16.82 23.09 -14.76
N PRO A 191 -16.94 24.02 -15.71
CA PRO A 191 -16.90 23.67 -17.11
C PRO A 191 -15.48 23.92 -17.62
N TYR A 192 -14.92 22.89 -18.26
CA TYR A 192 -13.79 22.96 -19.20
C TYR A 192 -13.51 24.39 -19.72
N GLY A 193 -12.37 24.96 -19.34
CA GLY A 193 -11.92 26.26 -19.85
C GLY A 193 -10.65 26.74 -19.16
N ALA A 194 -9.72 27.29 -19.95
CA ALA A 194 -8.44 27.86 -19.52
C ALA A 194 -8.63 29.17 -18.71
N GLY A 195 -9.28 29.08 -17.55
CA GLY A 195 -9.39 30.15 -16.56
C GLY A 195 -8.31 30.05 -15.47
N PRO A 196 -8.15 31.08 -14.62
CA PRO A 196 -7.24 31.03 -13.48
C PRO A 196 -7.64 29.89 -12.55
N ILE A 197 -6.70 28.98 -12.32
CA ILE A 197 -6.94 27.74 -11.58
C ILE A 197 -7.28 28.08 -10.12
N PRO A 198 -8.41 27.58 -9.57
CA PRO A 198 -8.77 27.86 -8.19
C PRO A 198 -7.69 27.38 -7.20
N LYS A 199 -7.36 28.24 -6.23
CA LYS A 199 -6.51 27.87 -5.08
C LYS A 199 -7.17 26.71 -4.31
N PRO A 200 -6.38 25.82 -3.68
CA PRO A 200 -6.92 24.72 -2.88
C PRO A 200 -7.85 25.22 -1.79
N VAL A 201 -8.98 24.53 -1.59
CA VAL A 201 -9.96 24.90 -0.56
C VAL A 201 -9.34 24.69 0.83
N PRO A 202 -9.21 25.74 1.65
CA PRO A 202 -8.64 25.62 3.00
C PRO A 202 -9.46 24.66 3.85
N SER A 203 -8.80 23.68 4.46
CA SER A 203 -9.46 22.73 5.35
C SER A 203 -8.51 22.21 6.39
N ARG A 204 -9.00 22.11 7.63
CA ARG A 204 -8.27 21.47 8.74
C ARG A 204 -8.05 19.97 8.52
N ARG A 205 -8.63 19.38 7.47
CA ARG A 205 -8.42 17.97 7.09
C ARG A 205 -7.48 17.79 5.90
N GLN A 206 -6.91 18.88 5.39
CA GLN A 206 -5.89 18.79 4.34
C GLN A 206 -4.68 18.01 4.82
N LYS A 207 -4.02 17.34 3.87
CA LYS A 207 -2.81 16.55 4.11
C LYS A 207 -1.73 17.11 3.21
N LEU A 208 -0.64 17.56 3.81
CA LEU A 208 0.48 18.21 3.14
C LEU A 208 1.73 17.37 3.29
N VAL A 209 2.44 17.13 2.19
CA VAL A 209 3.78 16.55 2.21
C VAL A 209 4.80 17.66 2.00
N LEU A 210 5.83 17.73 2.82
CA LEU A 210 6.94 18.65 2.63
C LEU A 210 8.26 17.88 2.54
N PHE A 211 9.00 18.15 1.48
CA PHE A 211 10.31 17.57 1.23
C PHE A 211 11.43 18.55 1.53
N THR A 212 12.51 18.03 2.11
CA THR A 212 13.77 18.74 2.33
C THR A 212 14.96 17.79 2.18
N GLU A 213 16.09 18.25 1.66
CA GLU A 213 17.29 17.43 1.43
C GLU A 213 17.98 17.02 2.75
N HIS A 214 17.89 17.84 3.80
CA HIS A 214 18.73 17.69 4.99
C HIS A 214 17.92 17.44 6.27
N ARG A 215 18.39 16.48 7.07
CA ARG A 215 17.80 16.14 8.37
C ARG A 215 17.76 17.31 9.35
N ASP A 216 18.78 18.18 9.37
CA ASP A 216 18.80 19.35 10.26
C ASP A 216 17.65 20.33 9.94
N THR A 217 17.38 20.54 8.64
CA THR A 217 16.23 21.35 8.19
C THR A 217 14.91 20.65 8.55
N LEU A 218 14.83 19.32 8.36
CA LEU A 218 13.64 18.55 8.72
C LEU A 218 13.28 18.68 10.21
N THR A 219 14.26 18.55 11.11
CA THR A 219 14.04 18.73 12.57
C THR A 219 13.73 20.18 12.93
N TYR A 220 14.31 21.15 12.24
CA TYR A 220 13.94 22.57 12.39
C TYR A 220 12.47 22.80 12.03
N LEU A 221 12.03 22.30 10.87
CA LEU A 221 10.66 22.45 10.39
C LEU A 221 9.65 21.72 11.25
N GLU A 222 9.99 20.53 11.78
CA GLU A 222 9.14 19.81 12.74
C GLU A 222 8.73 20.70 13.91
N ARG A 223 9.73 21.34 14.54
CA ARG A 223 9.52 22.23 15.68
C ARG A 223 8.73 23.48 15.30
N GLN A 224 9.07 24.10 14.17
CA GLN A 224 8.42 25.34 13.72
C GLN A 224 6.96 25.11 13.33
N ILE A 225 6.67 24.08 12.53
CA ILE A 225 5.32 23.71 12.11
C ILE A 225 4.49 23.22 13.30
N GLY A 226 5.07 22.38 14.17
CA GLY A 226 4.41 21.93 15.39
C GLY A 226 4.01 23.08 16.31
N SER A 227 4.87 24.08 16.45
CA SER A 227 4.60 25.32 17.19
C SER A 227 3.51 26.16 16.53
N LEU A 228 3.59 26.37 15.20
CA LEU A 228 2.62 27.15 14.42
C LEU A 228 1.21 26.55 14.49
N LEU A 229 1.09 25.22 14.39
CA LEU A 229 -0.19 24.52 14.48
C LEU A 229 -0.69 24.36 15.93
N GLY A 230 0.17 24.63 16.93
CA GLY A 230 -0.11 24.41 18.36
C GLY A 230 -0.33 22.93 18.70
N ARG A 231 0.07 22.01 17.82
CA ARG A 231 -0.19 20.57 17.88
C ARG A 231 1.01 19.82 17.31
N PRO A 232 2.04 19.50 18.12
CA PRO A 232 3.22 18.77 17.67
C PRO A 232 2.87 17.43 16.99
N GLN A 233 1.84 16.73 17.48
CA GLN A 233 1.36 15.48 16.91
C GLN A 233 0.72 15.61 15.52
N ALA A 234 0.48 16.83 15.03
CA ALA A 234 -0.01 17.05 13.66
C ALA A 234 1.09 16.87 12.61
N VAL A 235 2.35 16.74 13.03
CA VAL A 235 3.51 16.58 12.16
C VAL A 235 4.12 15.20 12.38
N VAL A 236 4.41 14.49 11.30
CA VAL A 236 5.15 13.22 11.33
C VAL A 236 6.37 13.29 10.42
N LEU A 237 7.41 12.52 10.76
CA LEU A 237 8.70 12.54 10.07
C LEU A 237 8.96 11.22 9.34
N ILE A 238 9.65 11.30 8.20
CA ILE A 238 10.25 10.18 7.49
C ILE A 238 11.67 10.55 7.03
N HIS A 239 12.70 9.92 7.60
CA HIS A 239 14.10 10.15 7.20
C HIS A 239 14.94 8.87 7.17
N GLY A 240 16.13 8.93 6.55
CA GLY A 240 17.00 7.78 6.28
C GLY A 240 17.36 6.95 7.52
N GLY A 241 17.63 7.65 8.64
CA GLY A 241 17.93 7.02 9.93
C GLY A 241 16.76 6.34 10.68
N MET A 242 15.52 6.35 10.17
CA MET A 242 14.38 5.70 10.85
C MET A 242 14.33 4.20 10.61
N GLY A 243 13.99 3.44 11.65
CA GLY A 243 13.74 2.01 11.54
C GLY A 243 12.48 1.71 10.72
N ARG A 244 12.41 0.51 10.09
CA ARG A 244 11.28 0.11 9.22
C ARG A 244 9.91 0.23 9.91
N ALA A 245 9.80 -0.20 11.17
CA ALA A 245 8.55 -0.16 11.92
C ALA A 245 8.09 1.28 12.22
N GLU A 246 9.04 2.16 12.53
CA GLU A 246 8.78 3.57 12.82
C GLU A 246 8.31 4.32 11.57
N ARG A 247 8.98 4.08 10.44
CA ARG A 247 8.61 4.61 9.12
C ARG A 247 7.20 4.19 8.73
N ARG A 248 6.86 2.91 8.91
CA ARG A 248 5.51 2.39 8.60
C ARG A 248 4.45 3.02 9.50
N LYS A 249 4.75 3.21 10.79
CA LYS A 249 3.85 3.91 11.72
C LYS A 249 3.61 5.36 11.30
N ALA A 250 4.64 6.10 10.90
CA ALA A 250 4.51 7.47 10.41
C ALA A 250 3.63 7.53 9.16
N GLN A 251 3.86 6.61 8.20
CA GLN A 251 3.04 6.49 6.99
C GLN A 251 1.57 6.19 7.30
N GLU A 252 1.27 5.16 8.09
CA GLU A 252 -0.11 4.80 8.46
C GLU A 252 -0.83 5.95 9.19
N SER A 253 -0.12 6.63 10.10
CA SER A 253 -0.66 7.79 10.81
C SER A 253 -0.98 8.93 9.84
N PHE A 254 -0.11 9.21 8.87
CA PHE A 254 -0.38 10.22 7.86
C PHE A 254 -1.57 9.87 6.96
N LEU A 255 -1.71 8.60 6.57
CA LEU A 255 -2.80 8.13 5.72
C LEU A 255 -4.17 8.23 6.42
N HIS A 256 -4.25 7.78 7.68
CA HIS A 256 -5.51 7.46 8.33
C HIS A 256 -5.82 8.20 9.64
N ASP A 257 -4.84 8.83 10.31
CA ASP A 257 -5.10 9.62 11.52
C ASP A 257 -5.52 11.05 11.15
N PRO A 258 -6.74 11.51 11.50
CA PRO A 258 -7.19 12.87 11.18
C PRO A 258 -6.44 13.97 11.95
N GLU A 259 -5.70 13.64 13.02
CA GLU A 259 -4.92 14.62 13.78
C GLU A 259 -3.58 14.94 13.11
N VAL A 260 -3.05 14.01 12.29
CA VAL A 260 -1.82 14.22 11.52
C VAL A 260 -2.14 14.99 10.25
N GLN A 261 -1.49 16.12 9.99
CA GLN A 261 -1.77 16.98 8.84
C GLN A 261 -0.56 17.14 7.91
N VAL A 262 0.65 17.11 8.47
CA VAL A 262 1.90 17.36 7.73
C VAL A 262 2.83 16.16 7.85
N LEU A 263 3.35 15.68 6.72
CA LEU A 263 4.44 14.72 6.67
C LEU A 263 5.69 15.40 6.14
N LEU A 264 6.75 15.41 6.95
CA LEU A 264 8.07 15.90 6.58
C LEU A 264 8.95 14.73 6.17
N ALA A 265 9.53 14.79 4.97
CA ALA A 265 10.37 13.72 4.44
C ALA A 265 11.72 14.24 3.92
N THR A 266 12.78 13.46 4.15
CA THR A 266 13.98 13.55 3.32
C THR A 266 13.87 12.66 2.09
N ASP A 267 14.62 13.00 1.03
CA ASP A 267 14.68 12.18 -0.19
C ASP A 267 14.98 10.72 0.15
N ALA A 268 16.05 10.51 0.93
CA ALA A 268 16.57 9.21 1.36
C ALA A 268 15.58 8.24 2.03
N ALA A 269 14.43 8.74 2.48
CA ALA A 269 13.40 7.89 3.06
C ALA A 269 12.02 8.08 2.45
N GLY A 270 11.82 9.06 1.57
CA GLY A 270 10.59 9.23 0.80
C GLY A 270 10.49 8.27 -0.38
N GLU A 271 11.61 7.70 -0.83
CA GLU A 271 11.63 6.72 -1.91
C GLU A 271 10.80 5.47 -1.60
N GLY A 272 10.01 5.04 -2.60
CA GLY A 272 9.18 3.84 -2.52
C GLY A 272 7.90 3.97 -1.68
N ILE A 273 7.65 5.11 -1.03
CA ILE A 273 6.45 5.32 -0.21
C ILE A 273 5.27 5.76 -1.08
N ASN A 274 4.07 5.33 -0.69
CA ASN A 274 2.81 5.81 -1.27
C ASN A 274 2.20 6.92 -0.39
N LEU A 275 2.12 8.14 -0.94
CA LEU A 275 1.61 9.33 -0.25
C LEU A 275 0.37 9.92 -0.91
N GLN A 276 -0.32 9.16 -1.78
CA GLN A 276 -1.54 9.54 -2.51
C GLN A 276 -2.67 10.14 -1.66
N ARG A 277 -2.64 9.98 -0.32
CA ARG A 277 -3.58 10.68 0.58
C ARG A 277 -3.47 12.20 0.46
N ALA A 278 -2.27 12.70 0.24
CA ALA A 278 -2.01 14.11 0.03
C ALA A 278 -2.12 14.43 -1.45
N HIS A 279 -2.68 15.60 -1.75
CA HIS A 279 -2.61 16.24 -3.06
C HIS A 279 -1.85 17.57 -2.98
N LEU A 280 -1.38 17.95 -1.79
CA LEU A 280 -0.60 19.14 -1.52
C LEU A 280 0.84 18.74 -1.23
N MET A 281 1.79 19.37 -1.92
CA MET A 281 3.21 19.12 -1.72
C MET A 281 4.03 20.40 -1.74
N VAL A 282 4.98 20.54 -0.83
CA VAL A 282 5.95 21.64 -0.80
C VAL A 282 7.35 21.07 -0.94
N ASN A 283 8.11 21.55 -1.92
CA ASN A 283 9.56 21.42 -1.93
C ASN A 283 10.13 22.62 -1.17
N TYR A 284 10.57 22.36 0.05
CA TYR A 284 11.22 23.41 0.84
C TYR A 284 12.58 23.77 0.26
N ASP A 285 13.33 22.78 -0.21
CA ASP A 285 14.54 22.99 -1.02
C ASP A 285 14.48 22.12 -2.27
N LEU A 286 15.13 22.62 -3.33
CA LEU A 286 15.10 22.02 -4.65
C LEU A 286 16.35 21.15 -4.84
N PRO A 287 16.17 19.91 -5.31
CA PRO A 287 17.31 19.05 -5.59
C PRO A 287 18.12 19.58 -6.77
N TRP A 288 19.41 19.32 -6.76
CA TRP A 288 20.33 19.65 -7.87
C TRP A 288 20.17 18.69 -9.05
N ASN A 289 19.43 17.59 -8.87
CA ASN A 289 19.04 16.65 -9.91
C ASN A 289 17.53 16.80 -10.23
N PRO A 290 17.15 17.23 -11.45
CA PRO A 290 15.75 17.39 -11.85
C PRO A 290 14.89 16.12 -11.72
N ASN A 291 15.48 14.93 -11.88
CA ASN A 291 14.76 13.66 -11.75
C ASN A 291 14.13 13.52 -10.36
N ARG A 292 14.84 13.98 -9.32
CA ARG A 292 14.35 13.92 -7.93
C ARG A 292 13.09 14.76 -7.74
N LEU A 293 12.98 15.90 -8.42
CA LEU A 293 11.79 16.76 -8.35
C LEU A 293 10.54 15.98 -8.79
N GLU A 294 10.66 15.20 -9.87
CA GLU A 294 9.57 14.40 -10.38
C GLU A 294 9.29 13.18 -9.53
N GLN A 295 10.33 12.49 -9.08
CA GLN A 295 10.18 11.36 -8.18
C GLN A 295 9.45 11.75 -6.89
N ARG A 296 9.71 12.94 -6.34
CA ARG A 296 8.96 13.48 -5.20
C ARG A 296 7.49 13.72 -5.55
N PHE A 297 7.20 14.33 -6.69
CA PHE A 297 5.82 14.62 -7.06
C PHE A 297 5.01 13.35 -7.41
N GLY A 298 5.66 12.37 -8.05
CA GLY A 298 5.13 11.02 -8.29
C GLY A 298 4.87 10.21 -7.01
N ARG A 299 5.15 10.73 -5.80
CA ARG A 299 4.68 10.13 -4.54
C ARG A 299 3.21 10.44 -4.25
N ILE A 300 2.71 11.57 -4.73
CA ILE A 300 1.31 12.01 -4.57
C ILE A 300 0.50 11.96 -5.87
N HIS A 301 1.15 12.13 -7.02
CA HIS A 301 0.55 12.07 -8.34
C HIS A 301 0.65 10.65 -8.92
N ARG A 302 -0.38 9.85 -8.70
CA ARG A 302 -0.45 8.45 -9.13
C ARG A 302 -1.88 8.06 -9.49
N ILE A 303 -2.04 6.95 -10.22
CA ILE A 303 -3.36 6.36 -10.53
C ILE A 303 -4.15 6.16 -9.23
N GLY A 304 -5.38 6.66 -9.18
CA GLY A 304 -6.27 6.61 -8.03
C GLY A 304 -6.33 7.91 -7.20
N GLN A 305 -5.47 8.89 -7.48
CA GLN A 305 -5.63 10.24 -6.95
C GLN A 305 -6.83 10.93 -7.62
N THR A 306 -7.72 11.50 -6.81
CA THR A 306 -8.98 12.12 -7.28
C THR A 306 -8.94 13.64 -7.22
N GLU A 307 -8.03 14.21 -6.41
CA GLU A 307 -7.87 15.64 -6.24
C GLU A 307 -6.77 16.19 -7.17
N VAL A 308 -6.87 17.48 -7.52
CA VAL A 308 -5.82 18.19 -8.26
C VAL A 308 -4.57 18.27 -7.40
N CYS A 309 -3.42 17.85 -7.96
CA CYS A 309 -2.16 17.86 -7.25
C CYS A 309 -1.47 19.22 -7.37
N HIS A 310 -1.24 19.87 -6.23
CA HIS A 310 -0.54 21.14 -6.11
C HIS A 310 0.88 20.96 -5.56
N LEU A 311 1.85 21.52 -6.24
CA LEU A 311 3.26 21.53 -5.86
C LEU A 311 3.76 22.98 -5.69
N TRP A 312 4.34 23.32 -4.55
CA TRP A 312 5.02 24.61 -4.34
C TRP A 312 6.53 24.44 -4.22
N ASN A 313 7.27 25.17 -5.04
CA ASN A 313 8.73 25.21 -5.04
C ASN A 313 9.20 26.56 -4.47
N LEU A 314 9.79 26.57 -3.27
CA LEU A 314 10.34 27.80 -2.69
C LEU A 314 11.70 28.14 -3.32
N VAL A 315 11.82 29.33 -3.90
CA VAL A 315 13.03 29.78 -4.62
C VAL A 315 13.45 31.17 -4.13
N ALA A 316 14.72 31.33 -3.72
CA ALA A 316 15.24 32.64 -3.33
C ALA A 316 15.51 33.49 -4.58
N GLU A 317 15.06 34.75 -4.63
CA GLU A 317 15.22 35.60 -5.82
C GLU A 317 16.62 36.17 -6.01
N GLU A 318 17.33 36.37 -4.90
CA GLU A 318 18.57 37.16 -4.83
C GLU A 318 19.81 36.26 -4.71
N THR A 319 19.66 34.96 -4.95
CA THR A 319 20.75 33.98 -4.93
C THR A 319 21.12 33.54 -6.34
N ARG A 320 22.39 33.16 -6.52
CA ARG A 320 22.93 32.72 -7.81
C ARG A 320 22.23 31.46 -8.33
N GLU A 321 21.94 30.53 -7.42
CA GLU A 321 21.20 29.31 -7.68
C GLU A 321 19.72 29.59 -7.97
N GLY A 322 19.13 30.58 -7.31
CA GLY A 322 17.75 30.99 -7.48
C GLY A 322 17.42 31.43 -8.90
N ASP A 323 18.35 32.15 -9.56
CA ASP A 323 18.24 32.52 -10.97
C ASP A 323 18.17 31.30 -11.90
N VAL A 324 19.04 30.31 -11.66
CA VAL A 324 19.08 29.05 -12.42
C VAL A 324 17.78 28.27 -12.24
N TYR A 325 17.33 28.10 -11.00
CA TYR A 325 16.08 27.39 -10.70
C TYR A 325 14.85 28.07 -11.26
N ARG A 326 14.76 29.41 -11.16
CA ARG A 326 13.65 30.17 -11.71
C ARG A 326 13.53 29.94 -13.20
N ARG A 327 14.64 30.06 -13.94
CA ARG A 327 14.64 29.84 -15.39
C ARG A 327 14.27 28.40 -15.76
N LEU A 328 14.80 27.42 -15.02
CA LEU A 328 14.49 26.01 -15.23
C LEU A 328 13.00 25.72 -15.03
N LEU A 329 12.42 26.19 -13.92
CA LEU A 329 11.02 25.96 -13.59
C LEU A 329 10.07 26.68 -14.56
N GLU A 330 10.40 27.90 -14.98
CA GLU A 330 9.67 28.62 -16.05
C GLU A 330 9.64 27.80 -17.34
N LYS A 331 10.81 27.31 -17.78
CA LYS A 331 10.93 26.54 -19.04
C LYS A 331 10.23 25.19 -18.98
N LEU A 332 10.28 24.52 -17.83
CA LEU A 332 9.55 23.27 -17.62
C LEU A 332 8.03 23.47 -17.68
N GLU A 333 7.53 24.59 -17.15
CA GLU A 333 6.10 24.91 -17.21
C GLU A 333 5.66 25.29 -18.63
N GLU A 334 6.45 26.08 -19.37
CA GLU A 334 6.21 26.36 -20.80
C GLU A 334 6.15 25.05 -21.61
N ALA A 335 7.13 24.17 -21.42
CA ALA A 335 7.17 22.88 -22.09
C ALA A 335 5.97 22.00 -21.71
N ARG A 336 5.57 21.98 -20.43
CA ARG A 336 4.40 21.22 -19.94
C ARG A 336 3.13 21.62 -20.67
N GLN A 337 2.90 22.93 -20.83
CA GLN A 337 1.74 23.47 -21.53
C GLN A 337 1.74 23.08 -23.01
N ALA A 338 2.92 23.07 -23.65
CA ALA A 338 3.07 22.70 -25.05
C ALA A 338 2.90 21.19 -25.32
N LEU A 339 3.30 20.33 -24.37
CA LEU A 339 3.38 18.86 -24.53
C LEU A 339 2.33 18.10 -23.71
N GLY A 340 1.26 18.76 -23.26
CA GLY A 340 0.12 18.11 -22.62
C GLY A 340 0.45 17.33 -21.34
N GLY A 341 1.51 17.70 -20.63
CA GLY A 341 1.92 17.06 -19.37
C GLY A 341 2.97 15.95 -19.46
N GLN A 342 3.43 15.56 -20.66
CA GLN A 342 4.40 14.45 -20.86
C GLN A 342 5.88 14.81 -20.64
N VAL A 343 6.20 16.10 -20.43
CA VAL A 343 7.58 16.60 -20.21
C VAL A 343 8.29 15.91 -19.05
N PHE A 344 7.51 15.42 -18.11
CA PHE A 344 8.03 14.89 -16.86
C PHE A 344 8.50 13.45 -16.96
N ASP A 345 8.05 12.69 -17.97
CA ASP A 345 8.53 11.34 -18.26
C ASP A 345 10.00 11.33 -18.73
N VAL A 346 10.53 12.50 -19.13
CA VAL A 346 11.86 12.66 -19.72
C VAL A 346 12.81 13.53 -18.88
N LEU A 347 12.36 14.01 -17.71
CA LEU A 347 13.17 14.86 -16.81
C LEU A 347 14.52 14.24 -16.43
N GLY A 348 14.55 12.92 -16.22
CA GLY A 348 15.77 12.21 -15.83
C GLY A 348 16.82 12.10 -16.93
N LYS A 349 16.46 12.37 -18.19
CA LYS A 349 17.38 12.36 -19.35
C LYS A 349 17.79 13.77 -19.80
N LEU A 350 17.36 14.81 -19.08
CA LEU A 350 17.72 16.18 -19.43
C LEU A 350 19.21 16.42 -19.21
N GLN A 351 19.87 16.91 -20.26
CA GLN A 351 21.25 17.38 -20.22
C GLN A 351 21.28 18.81 -20.76
N PHE A 352 22.08 19.67 -20.14
CA PHE A 352 22.21 21.06 -20.50
C PHE A 352 23.58 21.27 -21.14
N GLU A 353 23.62 21.40 -22.46
CA GLU A 353 24.88 21.45 -23.24
C GLU A 353 25.83 20.26 -22.97
N GLY A 354 25.26 19.07 -22.70
CA GLY A 354 26.02 17.86 -22.37
C GLY A 354 26.47 17.76 -20.91
N ARG A 355 26.05 18.69 -20.04
CA ARG A 355 26.38 18.74 -18.61
C ARG A 355 25.13 18.57 -17.73
N PRO A 356 25.28 18.06 -16.49
CA PRO A 356 24.19 17.98 -15.52
C PRO A 356 23.81 19.36 -14.96
N LEU A 357 22.64 19.47 -14.30
CA LEU A 357 22.22 20.72 -13.66
C LEU A 357 23.17 21.17 -12.52
N ARG A 358 23.72 20.19 -11.78
CA ARG A 358 24.73 20.41 -10.72
C ARG A 358 25.87 21.30 -11.20
N ASP A 359 26.41 20.99 -12.37
CA ASP A 359 27.53 21.71 -12.98
C ASP A 359 27.22 23.17 -13.28
N LEU A 360 26.01 23.44 -13.76
CA LEU A 360 25.52 24.80 -14.01
C LEU A 360 25.39 25.58 -12.70
N LEU A 361 24.92 24.93 -11.63
CA LEU A 361 24.79 25.55 -10.31
C LEU A 361 26.16 25.88 -9.71
N ILE A 362 27.13 24.97 -9.79
CA ILE A 362 28.52 25.22 -9.37
C ILE A 362 29.10 26.41 -10.15
N GLU A 363 28.91 26.43 -11.47
CA GLU A 363 29.37 27.54 -12.31
C GLU A 363 28.72 28.87 -11.92
N ALA A 364 27.41 28.87 -11.63
CA ALA A 364 26.69 30.04 -11.15
C ALA A 364 27.26 30.54 -9.82
N ILE A 365 27.53 29.65 -8.87
CA ILE A 365 28.11 29.98 -7.56
C ILE A 365 29.51 30.58 -7.73
N ARG A 366 30.33 30.06 -8.64
CA ARG A 366 31.72 30.51 -8.81
C ARG A 366 31.84 31.82 -9.58
N TYR A 367 31.07 31.96 -10.66
CA TYR A 367 31.28 33.01 -11.67
C TYR A 367 30.02 33.81 -12.02
N GLY A 368 28.91 33.62 -11.31
CA GLY A 368 27.61 34.25 -11.59
C GLY A 368 27.60 35.78 -11.55
N ASP A 369 28.62 36.41 -10.97
CA ASP A 369 28.81 37.88 -11.01
C ASP A 369 29.16 38.37 -12.43
N ARG A 370 29.63 37.49 -13.32
CA ARG A 370 29.98 37.84 -14.70
C ARG A 370 28.72 37.77 -15.59
N PRO A 371 28.34 38.86 -16.26
CA PRO A 371 27.11 38.91 -17.07
C PRO A 371 27.14 37.89 -18.23
N GLU A 372 28.31 37.63 -18.80
CA GLU A 372 28.51 36.64 -19.87
C GLU A 372 28.19 35.21 -19.40
N VAL A 373 28.61 34.86 -18.18
CA VAL A 373 28.34 33.53 -17.59
C VAL A 373 26.84 33.37 -17.33
N ARG A 374 26.20 34.38 -16.74
CA ARG A 374 24.75 34.37 -16.49
C ARG A 374 23.94 34.19 -17.78
N ALA A 375 24.35 34.87 -18.86
CA ALA A 375 23.72 34.71 -20.18
C ALA A 375 23.91 33.30 -20.77
N ARG A 376 25.11 32.70 -20.60
CA ARG A 376 25.38 31.32 -21.01
C ARG A 376 24.52 30.31 -20.26
N LEU A 377 24.47 30.40 -18.92
CA LEU A 377 23.66 29.49 -18.08
C LEU A 377 22.19 29.54 -18.47
N THR A 378 21.66 30.74 -18.72
CA THR A 378 20.28 30.95 -19.17
C THR A 378 20.02 30.24 -20.50
N ARG A 379 20.94 30.38 -21.46
CA ARG A 379 20.84 29.74 -22.78
C ARG A 379 20.94 28.21 -22.70
N ALA A 380 21.82 27.69 -21.84
CA ALA A 380 21.97 26.25 -21.63
C ALA A 380 20.68 25.61 -21.11
N ILE A 381 19.98 26.29 -20.20
CA ILE A 381 18.67 25.86 -19.69
C ILE A 381 17.61 25.89 -20.80
N GLU A 382 17.57 26.98 -21.58
CA GLU A 382 16.62 27.12 -22.69
C GLU A 382 16.75 26.02 -23.73
N HIS A 383 17.98 25.67 -24.13
CA HIS A 383 18.22 24.58 -25.09
C HIS A 383 17.98 23.18 -24.49
N GLY A 384 18.25 23.00 -23.20
CA GLY A 384 18.06 21.71 -22.52
C GLY A 384 16.60 21.28 -22.44
N VAL A 385 15.67 22.25 -22.37
CA VAL A 385 14.22 22.03 -22.19
C VAL A 385 13.42 22.36 -23.47
N ASP A 386 14.09 22.45 -24.63
CA ASP A 386 13.42 22.78 -25.89
C ASP A 386 12.52 21.63 -26.38
N ARG A 387 11.41 21.99 -27.01
CA ARG A 387 10.32 21.09 -27.40
C ARG A 387 10.76 19.91 -28.28
N PRO A 388 11.52 20.09 -29.37
CA PRO A 388 11.90 18.98 -30.24
C PRO A 388 12.74 17.91 -29.52
N ARG A 389 13.54 18.33 -28.54
CA ARG A 389 14.38 17.43 -27.75
C ARG A 389 13.54 16.59 -26.79
N LEU A 390 12.55 17.21 -26.16
CA LEU A 390 11.60 16.52 -25.28
C LEU A 390 10.77 15.49 -26.06
N GLU A 391 10.27 15.86 -27.24
CA GLU A 391 9.52 14.94 -28.12
C GLU A 391 10.35 13.71 -28.52
N GLY A 392 11.62 13.90 -28.90
CA GLY A 392 12.51 12.78 -29.24
C GLY A 392 12.78 11.83 -28.06
N LEU A 393 12.88 12.34 -26.83
CA LEU A 393 13.06 11.51 -25.63
C LEU A 393 11.79 10.71 -25.29
N ILE A 394 10.61 11.26 -25.57
CA ILE A 394 9.32 10.57 -25.35
C ILE A 394 9.19 9.39 -26.33
N GLU A 395 9.53 9.60 -27.61
CA GLU A 395 9.48 8.54 -28.63
C GLU A 395 10.42 7.36 -28.28
N GLU A 396 11.60 7.64 -27.73
CA GLU A 396 12.56 6.61 -27.31
C GLU A 396 12.01 5.72 -26.17
N LEU A 397 11.26 6.30 -25.22
CA LEU A 397 10.71 5.58 -24.06
C LEU A 397 9.46 4.74 -24.39
N ALA A 398 8.68 5.16 -25.40
CA ALA A 398 7.47 4.45 -25.83
C ALA A 398 7.78 3.06 -26.42
N LEU A 399 8.99 2.86 -26.97
CA LEU A 399 9.44 1.61 -27.57
C LEU A 399 9.77 0.49 -26.55
N ALA A 400 9.86 0.82 -25.25
CA ALA A 400 10.40 -0.07 -24.21
C ALA A 400 9.36 -0.83 -23.35
N HIS A 401 8.06 -0.69 -23.60
CA HIS A 401 7.03 -1.34 -22.77
C HIS A 401 6.48 -2.63 -23.42
N ASP A 402 6.85 -3.78 -22.85
CA ASP A 402 6.29 -5.11 -23.16
C ASP A 402 4.89 -5.28 -22.56
N ALA A 403 3.91 -5.64 -23.39
CA ALA A 403 2.53 -5.91 -23.00
C ALA A 403 2.31 -7.38 -22.56
N MET A 404 1.45 -7.61 -21.56
CA MET A 404 1.11 -8.96 -21.09
C MET A 404 0.27 -9.76 -22.11
N ASP A 405 0.50 -11.08 -22.14
CA ASP A 405 -0.25 -12.07 -22.94
C ASP A 405 -1.74 -12.16 -22.56
N SER A 406 -2.61 -11.93 -23.54
CA SER A 406 -4.08 -11.91 -23.46
C SER A 406 -4.72 -13.21 -22.95
N SER A 407 -4.10 -14.37 -23.21
CA SER A 407 -4.66 -15.68 -22.81
C SER A 407 -4.58 -15.90 -21.29
N ARG A 408 -3.53 -15.38 -20.64
CA ARG A 408 -3.36 -15.44 -19.18
C ARG A 408 -4.26 -14.47 -18.44
N VAL A 409 -4.52 -13.30 -19.02
CA VAL A 409 -5.45 -12.30 -18.45
C VAL A 409 -6.86 -12.87 -18.36
N ALA A 410 -7.31 -13.62 -19.38
CA ALA A 410 -8.64 -14.25 -19.38
C ALA A 410 -8.80 -15.30 -18.26
N ARG A 411 -7.81 -16.18 -18.06
CA ARG A 411 -7.87 -17.20 -17.00
C ARG A 411 -7.84 -16.59 -15.60
N ILE A 412 -7.01 -15.55 -15.38
CA ILE A 412 -6.97 -14.80 -14.13
C ILE A 412 -8.32 -14.12 -13.87
N ARG A 413 -8.94 -13.55 -14.89
CA ARG A 413 -10.26 -12.92 -14.79
C ARG A 413 -11.34 -13.92 -14.39
N GLU A 414 -11.39 -15.10 -15.01
CA GLU A 414 -12.34 -16.16 -14.62
C GLU A 414 -12.17 -16.60 -13.15
N GLU A 415 -10.92 -16.81 -12.72
CA GLU A 415 -10.63 -17.17 -11.32
C GLU A 415 -11.02 -16.04 -10.36
N MET A 416 -10.81 -14.77 -10.75
CA MET A 416 -11.25 -13.61 -9.97
C MET A 416 -12.78 -13.52 -9.90
N GLU A 417 -13.50 -13.77 -11.00
CA GLU A 417 -14.97 -13.72 -11.04
C GLU A 417 -15.59 -14.79 -10.14
N ARG A 418 -15.08 -16.04 -10.16
CA ARG A 418 -15.52 -17.10 -9.22
C ARG A 418 -15.18 -16.76 -7.78
N ALA A 419 -13.99 -16.23 -7.53
CA ALA A 419 -13.57 -15.84 -6.18
C ALA A 419 -14.41 -14.68 -5.62
N GLU A 420 -14.83 -13.74 -6.45
CA GLU A 420 -15.70 -12.63 -6.07
C GLU A 420 -17.14 -13.10 -5.77
N ALA A 421 -17.69 -14.02 -6.56
CA ALA A 421 -19.00 -14.62 -6.27
C ALA A 421 -19.01 -15.33 -4.90
N ARG A 422 -17.90 -16.01 -4.56
CA ARG A 422 -17.72 -16.79 -3.32
C ARG A 422 -17.12 -15.98 -2.17
N ARG A 423 -16.85 -14.68 -2.38
CA ARG A 423 -16.19 -13.83 -1.39
C ARG A 423 -17.14 -13.61 -0.20
N LEU A 424 -16.61 -13.70 1.02
CA LEU A 424 -17.35 -13.24 2.19
C LEU A 424 -17.72 -11.77 1.98
N GLN A 425 -19.01 -11.44 1.98
CA GLN A 425 -19.44 -10.10 1.65
C GLN A 425 -18.78 -9.09 2.60
N PRO A 426 -18.34 -7.92 2.11
CA PRO A 426 -17.96 -6.79 2.93
C PRO A 426 -18.88 -6.54 4.12
N HIS A 427 -20.19 -6.73 3.95
CA HIS A 427 -21.18 -6.55 5.01
C HIS A 427 -21.02 -7.50 6.20
N TYR A 428 -20.58 -8.75 6.00
CA TYR A 428 -20.30 -9.66 7.11
C TYR A 428 -19.16 -9.17 7.98
N ILE A 429 -18.08 -8.73 7.32
CA ILE A 429 -16.92 -8.17 8.00
C ILE A 429 -17.33 -6.90 8.73
N GLU A 430 -18.11 -6.05 8.07
CA GLU A 430 -18.69 -4.82 8.62
C GLU A 430 -19.53 -5.10 9.87
N SER A 431 -20.56 -5.93 9.75
CA SER A 431 -21.49 -6.28 10.84
C SER A 431 -20.77 -6.93 12.02
N PHE A 432 -19.94 -7.94 11.76
CA PHE A 432 -19.10 -8.56 12.78
C PHE A 432 -18.18 -7.54 13.46
N PHE A 433 -17.42 -6.77 12.67
CA PHE A 433 -16.43 -5.85 13.19
C PHE A 433 -17.08 -4.77 14.05
N LEU A 434 -18.16 -4.14 13.57
CA LEU A 434 -18.83 -3.06 14.30
C LEU A 434 -19.36 -3.54 15.65
N GLU A 435 -19.95 -4.74 15.70
CA GLU A 435 -20.48 -5.31 16.93
C GLU A 435 -19.36 -5.74 17.89
N ALA A 436 -18.38 -6.49 17.40
CA ALA A 436 -17.24 -6.95 18.20
C ALA A 436 -16.39 -5.78 18.73
N PHE A 437 -16.12 -4.78 17.88
CA PHE A 437 -15.34 -3.61 18.25
C PHE A 437 -16.02 -2.77 19.34
N LYS A 438 -17.34 -2.59 19.26
CA LYS A 438 -18.13 -1.93 20.32
C LYS A 438 -18.05 -2.71 21.65
N ARG A 439 -18.19 -4.04 21.62
CA ARG A 439 -18.07 -4.90 22.81
C ARG A 439 -16.69 -4.89 23.44
N LEU A 440 -15.65 -4.64 22.65
CA LEU A 440 -14.28 -4.45 23.13
C LEU A 440 -14.02 -3.04 23.68
N GLY A 441 -15.01 -2.14 23.67
CA GLY A 441 -14.94 -0.78 24.19
C GLY A 441 -14.54 0.28 23.14
N GLY A 442 -14.51 -0.09 21.86
CA GLY A 442 -14.19 0.82 20.76
C GLY A 442 -15.35 1.76 20.41
N THR A 443 -15.02 2.95 19.93
CA THR A 443 -16.03 3.96 19.52
C THR A 443 -15.98 4.19 18.03
N VAL A 444 -17.05 3.77 17.34
CA VAL A 444 -17.22 3.88 15.89
C VAL A 444 -18.53 4.60 15.55
N ARG A 445 -18.50 5.50 14.56
CA ARG A 445 -19.68 6.26 14.11
C ARG A 445 -19.75 6.27 12.60
N GLN A 446 -20.93 6.01 12.05
CA GLN A 446 -21.16 6.16 10.61
C GLN A 446 -21.17 7.64 10.24
N ARG A 447 -20.47 8.02 9.17
CA ARG A 447 -20.38 9.40 8.69
C ARG A 447 -20.98 9.54 7.31
N GLU A 448 -20.63 8.63 6.43
CA GLU A 448 -21.26 8.44 5.13
C GLU A 448 -21.84 7.01 5.05
N PRO A 449 -22.75 6.70 4.10
CA PRO A 449 -23.26 5.35 3.92
C PRO A 449 -22.11 4.33 3.84
N ARG A 450 -22.16 3.33 4.72
CA ARG A 450 -21.14 2.26 4.92
C ARG A 450 -19.69 2.74 5.13
N ARG A 451 -19.46 4.00 5.50
CA ARG A 451 -18.14 4.56 5.85
C ARG A 451 -18.16 5.11 7.27
N TYR A 452 -17.18 4.69 8.07
CA TYR A 452 -17.21 4.90 9.52
C TYR A 452 -15.97 5.65 10.00
N GLU A 453 -16.16 6.52 10.97
CA GLU A 453 -15.08 7.16 11.73
C GLU A 453 -14.86 6.39 13.04
N ILE A 454 -13.60 6.08 13.34
CA ILE A 454 -13.20 5.53 14.63
C ILE A 454 -12.51 6.63 15.43
N THR A 455 -13.14 7.02 16.54
CA THR A 455 -12.62 8.10 17.39
C THR A 455 -11.69 7.59 18.49
N ASN A 456 -11.84 6.32 18.89
CA ASN A 456 -11.01 5.68 19.90
C ASN A 456 -10.91 4.17 19.66
N VAL A 457 -9.68 3.68 19.54
CA VAL A 457 -9.33 2.26 19.55
C VAL A 457 -8.78 1.89 20.94
N PRO A 458 -9.42 0.96 21.66
CA PRO A 458 -9.01 0.55 23.01
C PRO A 458 -7.56 0.08 23.06
N ALA A 459 -6.88 0.36 24.18
CA ALA A 459 -5.49 -0.06 24.37
C ALA A 459 -5.29 -1.58 24.27
N THR A 460 -6.28 -2.38 24.67
CA THR A 460 -6.28 -3.84 24.51
C THR A 460 -6.16 -4.27 23.04
N VAL A 461 -6.93 -3.64 22.15
CA VAL A 461 -6.90 -3.91 20.70
C VAL A 461 -5.54 -3.47 20.12
N ARG A 462 -5.07 -2.26 20.47
CA ARG A 462 -3.76 -1.75 19.99
C ARG A 462 -2.57 -2.58 20.44
N ASN A 463 -2.60 -3.04 21.70
CA ASN A 463 -1.53 -3.86 22.26
C ASN A 463 -1.58 -5.29 21.72
N ARG A 464 -2.77 -5.79 21.35
CA ARG A 464 -2.91 -7.12 20.76
C ARG A 464 -2.21 -7.19 19.41
N ASP A 465 -2.27 -6.15 18.60
CA ASP A 465 -1.52 -6.09 17.33
C ASP A 465 0.00 -6.21 17.53
N ARG A 466 0.58 -5.54 18.54
CA ARG A 466 2.01 -5.73 18.87
C ARG A 466 2.36 -7.17 19.24
N GLN A 467 1.35 -7.90 19.71
CA GLN A 467 1.47 -9.33 19.80
C GLN A 467 1.28 -9.88 18.38
N ILE A 468 0.07 -10.11 17.90
CA ILE A 468 -0.21 -11.01 16.77
C ILE A 468 0.15 -10.49 15.35
N GLY A 469 0.49 -9.22 15.22
CA GLY A 469 0.50 -8.47 13.96
C GLY A 469 1.74 -8.68 13.09
N ALA A 470 1.57 -8.51 11.78
CA ALA A 470 2.61 -8.71 10.76
C ALA A 470 3.42 -7.43 10.41
N GLY A 471 3.38 -6.41 11.28
CA GLY A 471 4.23 -5.22 11.21
C GLY A 471 3.55 -3.89 10.83
N GLU A 472 2.26 -3.85 10.52
CA GLU A 472 1.48 -2.60 10.41
C GLU A 472 0.81 -2.28 11.74
N PRO A 473 0.99 -1.06 12.30
CA PRO A 473 0.47 -0.75 13.62
C PRO A 473 -1.02 -0.44 13.61
N VAL A 474 -1.75 -0.92 14.62
CA VAL A 474 -3.10 -0.43 14.90
C VAL A 474 -3.06 0.99 15.50
N LEU A 475 -3.72 1.94 14.81
CA LEU A 475 -3.77 3.34 15.22
C LEU A 475 -4.72 3.57 16.41
N SER A 476 -4.61 4.74 17.04
CA SER A 476 -5.53 5.15 18.12
C SER A 476 -6.92 5.53 17.63
N ARG A 477 -7.02 5.88 16.34
CA ARG A 477 -8.20 6.41 15.67
C ARG A 477 -8.02 6.28 14.17
N TYR A 478 -9.12 6.35 13.43
CA TYR A 478 -9.14 6.31 11.98
C TYR A 478 -10.14 7.34 11.47
N GLU A 479 -9.72 8.22 10.57
CA GLU A 479 -10.57 9.25 9.97
C GLU A 479 -11.76 8.61 9.26
N ARG A 480 -11.48 7.63 8.41
CA ARG A 480 -12.47 6.77 7.77
C ARG A 480 -11.99 5.33 7.72
N ILE A 481 -12.93 4.41 7.86
CA ILE A 481 -12.79 3.00 7.55
C ILE A 481 -13.93 2.58 6.62
N ALA A 482 -13.66 1.60 5.76
CA ALA A 482 -14.64 0.98 4.88
C ALA A 482 -14.35 -0.51 4.72
N PHE A 483 -15.37 -1.27 4.37
CA PHE A 483 -15.29 -2.72 4.16
C PHE A 483 -15.42 -3.10 2.68
N ASP A 484 -15.82 -2.14 1.83
CA ASP A 484 -15.92 -2.25 0.38
C ASP A 484 -14.78 -1.49 -0.31
N LYS A 485 -14.24 -2.08 -1.38
CA LYS A 485 -13.11 -1.48 -2.11
C LYS A 485 -13.48 -0.17 -2.80
N GLU A 486 -14.70 -0.08 -3.30
CA GLU A 486 -15.21 1.12 -4.00
C GLU A 486 -15.35 2.33 -3.07
N LEU A 487 -15.47 2.08 -1.76
CA LEU A 487 -15.64 3.11 -0.73
C LEU A 487 -14.33 3.56 -0.08
N ILE A 488 -13.18 3.07 -0.57
CA ILE A 488 -11.84 3.44 -0.08
C ILE A 488 -11.54 4.90 -0.39
N ALA A 489 -11.70 5.32 -1.65
CA ALA A 489 -11.39 6.67 -2.10
C ALA A 489 -12.48 7.25 -3.04
N PRO A 490 -13.73 7.43 -2.59
CA PRO A 490 -14.72 8.16 -3.37
C PRO A 490 -14.23 9.59 -3.62
N GLN A 491 -14.49 10.12 -4.81
CA GLN A 491 -14.10 11.48 -5.18
C GLN A 491 -14.68 12.51 -4.18
N GLY A 492 -13.84 13.46 -3.76
CA GLY A 492 -14.20 14.49 -2.77
C GLY A 492 -14.36 13.99 -1.32
N GLN A 493 -14.08 12.72 -1.04
CA GLN A 493 -14.19 12.15 0.32
C GLN A 493 -12.82 11.75 0.89
N PRO A 494 -12.65 11.72 2.23
CA PRO A 494 -11.40 11.27 2.86
C PRO A 494 -11.02 9.84 2.45
N LEU A 495 -9.75 9.50 2.39
CA LEU A 495 -9.32 8.10 2.22
C LEU A 495 -9.76 7.26 3.42
N ALA A 496 -10.40 6.12 3.16
CA ALA A 496 -10.76 5.15 4.19
C ALA A 496 -9.72 4.03 4.29
N ALA A 497 -9.38 3.61 5.51
CA ALA A 497 -8.66 2.36 5.73
C ALA A 497 -9.57 1.20 5.35
N PHE A 498 -9.05 0.29 4.53
CA PHE A 498 -9.79 -0.88 4.06
C PHE A 498 -9.72 -2.00 5.08
N VAL A 499 -10.75 -2.13 5.91
CA VAL A 499 -10.81 -3.12 6.98
C VAL A 499 -11.27 -4.45 6.38
N CYS A 500 -10.30 -5.28 6.01
CA CYS A 500 -10.52 -6.62 5.45
C CYS A 500 -9.67 -7.67 6.18
N PRO A 501 -9.89 -8.98 5.96
CA PRO A 501 -9.01 -10.02 6.50
C PRO A 501 -7.54 -9.71 6.19
N GLY A 502 -6.67 -9.78 7.20
CA GLY A 502 -5.26 -9.38 7.12
C GLY A 502 -4.98 -7.93 7.53
N HIS A 503 -6.00 -7.06 7.64
CA HIS A 503 -5.82 -5.73 8.20
C HIS A 503 -5.62 -5.82 9.73
N PRO A 504 -4.59 -5.18 10.31
CA PRO A 504 -4.22 -5.31 11.73
C PRO A 504 -5.37 -5.06 12.72
N LEU A 505 -6.19 -4.04 12.44
CA LEU A 505 -7.33 -3.70 13.28
C LEU A 505 -8.39 -4.80 13.33
N LEU A 506 -8.70 -5.45 12.19
CA LEU A 506 -9.66 -6.54 12.14
C LEU A 506 -9.08 -7.78 12.81
N ASP A 507 -7.82 -8.11 12.51
CA ASP A 507 -7.13 -9.27 13.08
C ASP A 507 -7.06 -9.19 14.62
N ALA A 508 -6.77 -8.01 15.18
CA ALA A 508 -6.77 -7.79 16.63
C ALA A 508 -8.16 -7.95 17.26
N VAL A 509 -9.21 -7.45 16.60
CA VAL A 509 -10.60 -7.59 17.07
C VAL A 509 -11.05 -9.05 16.99
N LEU A 510 -10.76 -9.74 15.89
CA LEU A 510 -11.05 -11.16 15.69
C LEU A 510 -10.40 -12.02 16.77
N ASP A 511 -9.10 -11.83 16.99
CA ASP A 511 -8.34 -12.67 17.90
C ASP A 511 -8.77 -12.47 19.37
N LEU A 512 -9.03 -11.23 19.80
CA LEU A 512 -9.60 -10.96 21.13
C LEU A 512 -11.02 -11.54 21.30
N THR A 513 -11.82 -11.51 20.24
CA THR A 513 -13.18 -12.08 20.27
C THR A 513 -13.12 -13.59 20.38
N LEU A 514 -12.24 -14.23 19.59
CA LEU A 514 -12.01 -15.67 19.66
C LEU A 514 -11.44 -16.06 21.02
N GLU A 515 -10.46 -15.34 21.57
CA GLU A 515 -9.91 -15.62 22.90
C GLU A 515 -11.01 -15.64 23.98
N ARG A 516 -11.96 -14.70 23.92
CA ARG A 516 -13.07 -14.62 24.88
C ARG A 516 -14.16 -15.68 24.70
N HIS A 517 -14.37 -16.17 23.47
CA HIS A 517 -15.54 -16.99 23.12
C HIS A 517 -15.21 -18.36 22.53
N ARG A 518 -13.93 -18.75 22.43
CA ARG A 518 -13.50 -20.03 21.85
C ARG A 518 -14.14 -21.22 22.55
N ASP A 519 -14.33 -21.17 23.86
CA ASP A 519 -14.97 -22.25 24.61
C ASP A 519 -16.45 -22.43 24.24
N LEU A 520 -17.16 -21.36 23.85
CA LEU A 520 -18.53 -21.47 23.35
C LEU A 520 -18.58 -22.21 22.01
N LEU A 521 -17.63 -21.95 21.11
CA LEU A 521 -17.53 -22.66 19.83
C LEU A 521 -17.25 -24.15 20.02
N LYS A 522 -16.46 -24.50 21.03
CA LYS A 522 -16.16 -25.91 21.40
C LYS A 522 -17.34 -26.64 22.05
N ARG A 523 -18.21 -25.93 22.77
CA ARG A 523 -19.44 -26.53 23.35
C ARG A 523 -20.44 -26.95 22.27
N GLY A 524 -20.39 -26.31 21.10
CA GLY A 524 -21.30 -26.55 19.99
C GLY A 524 -22.70 -25.97 20.21
N THR A 525 -23.58 -26.18 19.24
CA THR A 525 -24.98 -25.72 19.29
C THR A 525 -25.91 -26.68 18.55
N VAL A 526 -27.22 -26.52 18.72
CA VAL A 526 -28.25 -27.19 17.92
C VAL A 526 -28.92 -26.15 17.03
N LEU A 527 -28.96 -26.42 15.73
CA LEU A 527 -29.66 -25.61 14.75
C LEU A 527 -30.72 -26.44 14.02
N VAL A 528 -31.77 -25.78 13.54
CA VAL A 528 -32.89 -26.40 12.84
C VAL A 528 -32.79 -26.11 11.35
N ASP A 529 -32.87 -27.16 10.52
CA ASP A 529 -33.00 -27.06 9.06
C ASP A 529 -34.49 -27.07 8.70
N GLU A 530 -35.02 -25.90 8.35
CA GLU A 530 -36.44 -25.72 8.04
C GLU A 530 -36.86 -26.37 6.73
N ARG A 531 -35.91 -26.70 5.86
CA ARG A 531 -36.16 -27.27 4.53
C ARG A 531 -36.26 -28.79 4.56
N ASP A 532 -35.88 -29.41 5.68
CA ASP A 532 -35.83 -30.86 5.81
C ASP A 532 -37.08 -31.39 6.53
N PRO A 533 -38.05 -31.99 5.80
CA PRO A 533 -39.23 -32.60 6.39
C PRO A 533 -38.93 -33.97 7.02
N GLY A 534 -37.70 -34.48 6.88
CA GLY A 534 -37.27 -35.75 7.47
C GLY A 534 -37.17 -35.69 9.00
N THR A 535 -36.77 -36.80 9.60
CA THR A 535 -36.60 -36.93 11.06
C THR A 535 -35.18 -37.27 11.49
N SER A 536 -34.26 -37.45 10.53
CA SER A 536 -32.89 -37.91 10.81
C SER A 536 -31.94 -36.73 11.06
N PRO A 537 -31.40 -36.56 12.27
CA PRO A 537 -30.45 -35.49 12.59
C PRO A 537 -29.10 -35.72 11.91
N ARG A 538 -28.38 -34.62 11.64
CA ARG A 538 -27.04 -34.62 11.05
C ARG A 538 -26.06 -33.88 11.95
N MET A 539 -24.77 -34.17 11.81
CA MET A 539 -23.70 -33.49 12.53
C MET A 539 -22.85 -32.69 11.54
N LEU A 540 -22.70 -31.39 11.77
CA LEU A 540 -21.89 -30.51 10.92
C LEU A 540 -20.63 -30.08 11.66
N PHE A 541 -19.48 -30.53 11.17
CA PHE A 541 -18.16 -30.13 11.67
C PHE A 541 -17.61 -28.96 10.89
N ILE A 542 -17.07 -27.99 11.62
CA ILE A 542 -16.34 -26.85 11.08
C ILE A 542 -14.86 -27.12 11.33
N LEU A 543 -14.11 -27.34 10.26
CA LEU A 543 -12.67 -27.58 10.32
C LEU A 543 -11.91 -26.43 9.70
N GLU A 544 -10.70 -26.19 10.17
CA GLU A 544 -9.73 -25.32 9.53
C GLU A 544 -8.62 -26.17 8.94
N HIS A 545 -8.33 -25.97 7.66
CA HIS A 545 -7.18 -26.56 6.99
C HIS A 545 -6.20 -25.48 6.58
N ALA A 546 -4.95 -25.61 7.01
CA ALA A 546 -3.87 -24.67 6.73
C ALA A 546 -2.79 -25.33 5.84
N ILE A 547 -2.27 -24.55 4.89
CA ILE A 547 -1.11 -24.90 4.06
C ILE A 547 0.01 -23.93 4.40
N GLN A 548 1.20 -24.46 4.60
CA GLN A 548 2.41 -23.71 4.93
C GLN A 548 3.51 -23.93 3.89
N ASP A 549 4.42 -22.97 3.78
CA ASP A 549 5.69 -23.16 3.09
C ASP A 549 6.84 -23.36 4.10
N ALA A 550 8.08 -23.54 3.61
CA ALA A 550 9.26 -23.69 4.46
C ALA A 550 9.90 -22.35 4.89
N SER A 551 9.22 -21.22 4.68
CA SER A 551 9.71 -19.91 5.12
C SER A 551 9.57 -19.79 6.63
N LEU A 552 10.63 -19.37 7.30
CA LEU A 552 10.62 -19.13 8.73
C LEU A 552 10.02 -17.77 9.03
N LEU A 553 9.10 -17.73 10.00
CA LEU A 553 8.60 -16.49 10.56
C LEU A 553 9.71 -15.84 11.41
N PRO A 554 9.85 -14.50 11.42
CA PRO A 554 10.79 -13.82 12.30
C PRO A 554 10.53 -14.21 13.76
N SER A 555 11.59 -14.59 14.48
CA SER A 555 11.53 -14.91 15.90
C SER A 555 11.05 -13.69 16.69
N GLY A 556 9.85 -13.77 17.27
CA GLY A 556 9.22 -12.67 18.03
C GLY A 556 7.74 -12.44 17.76
N LEU A 557 7.15 -13.10 16.75
CA LEU A 557 5.69 -13.17 16.60
C LEU A 557 5.07 -14.10 17.67
N PRO A 558 3.96 -13.76 18.33
CA PRO A 558 3.43 -14.50 19.46
C PRO A 558 2.78 -15.81 19.07
N ALA A 559 2.88 -16.71 20.04
CA ALA A 559 2.45 -18.08 20.08
C ALA A 559 1.00 -18.36 19.64
N ALA A 560 0.10 -17.37 19.61
CA ALA A 560 -1.32 -17.59 19.32
C ALA A 560 -1.58 -18.09 17.88
N ARG A 561 -0.72 -17.75 16.91
CA ARG A 561 -0.74 -18.33 15.55
C ARG A 561 0.35 -19.39 15.31
N ALA A 562 1.41 -19.43 16.13
CA ALA A 562 2.52 -20.36 15.99
C ALA A 562 2.29 -21.74 16.66
N ALA A 563 1.30 -21.86 17.55
CA ALA A 563 1.09 -23.09 18.32
C ALA A 563 0.64 -24.32 17.49
N GLN A 564 0.32 -24.17 16.20
CA GLN A 564 -0.03 -25.30 15.31
C GLN A 564 0.88 -25.47 14.09
N ALA A 565 1.69 -24.47 13.75
CA ALA A 565 2.56 -24.46 12.58
C ALA A 565 3.96 -24.02 13.02
N GLY A 566 4.78 -24.98 13.50
CA GLY A 566 6.10 -24.69 14.06
C GLY A 566 6.92 -23.77 13.15
N ASP A 567 7.18 -22.55 13.62
CA ASP A 567 7.96 -21.46 13.00
C ASP A 567 7.77 -21.18 11.48
N ARG A 568 6.82 -21.84 10.81
CA ARG A 568 6.67 -21.81 9.35
C ARG A 568 5.49 -20.94 8.93
N ARG A 569 5.65 -20.25 7.80
CA ARG A 569 4.64 -19.33 7.27
C ARG A 569 3.45 -20.08 6.67
N THR A 570 2.27 -19.85 7.23
CA THR A 570 1.00 -20.27 6.59
C THR A 570 0.72 -19.42 5.35
N ILE A 571 0.53 -20.06 4.20
CA ILE A 571 0.30 -19.40 2.91
C ILE A 571 -1.16 -19.49 2.42
N SER A 572 -1.94 -20.42 2.97
CA SER A 572 -3.38 -20.54 2.71
C SER A 572 -4.08 -21.12 3.93
N ARG A 573 -5.29 -20.63 4.21
CA ARG A 573 -6.21 -21.19 5.22
C ARG A 573 -7.57 -21.34 4.59
N ARG A 574 -8.23 -22.45 4.84
CA ARG A 574 -9.58 -22.74 4.34
C ARG A 574 -10.43 -23.30 5.46
N MET A 575 -11.63 -22.74 5.59
CA MET A 575 -12.68 -23.33 6.42
C MET A 575 -13.33 -24.45 5.62
N LEU A 576 -13.42 -25.63 6.20
CA LEU A 576 -14.04 -26.81 5.63
C LEU A 576 -15.28 -27.15 6.45
N TYR A 577 -16.34 -27.57 5.77
CA TYR A 577 -17.59 -27.98 6.39
C TYR A 577 -17.83 -29.43 6.04
N VAL A 578 -17.80 -30.31 7.04
CA VAL A 578 -18.03 -31.75 6.84
C VAL A 578 -19.30 -32.12 7.57
N GLU A 579 -20.30 -32.54 6.80
CA GLU A 579 -21.56 -33.04 7.34
C GLU A 579 -21.52 -34.57 7.40
N MET A 580 -22.10 -35.14 8.46
CA MET A 580 -22.24 -36.57 8.68
C MET A 580 -23.68 -36.91 9.06
N ASP A 581 -24.20 -38.01 8.50
CA ASP A 581 -25.51 -38.56 8.84
C ASP A 581 -25.42 -39.76 9.81
N ALA A 582 -26.56 -40.32 10.18
CA ALA A 582 -26.66 -41.44 11.11
C ALA A 582 -26.04 -42.74 10.56
N GLU A 583 -26.05 -42.89 9.23
CA GLU A 583 -25.44 -44.00 8.49
C GLU A 583 -23.91 -43.88 8.41
N GLY A 584 -23.35 -42.75 8.84
CA GLY A 584 -21.92 -42.46 8.82
C GLY A 584 -21.40 -42.02 7.46
N GLN A 585 -22.28 -41.69 6.52
CA GLN A 585 -21.88 -41.07 5.26
C GLN A 585 -21.41 -39.64 5.55
N THR A 586 -20.34 -39.26 4.87
CA THR A 586 -19.69 -37.96 5.05
C THR A 586 -19.68 -37.21 3.73
N ARG A 587 -19.99 -35.92 3.79
CA ARG A 587 -19.89 -35.04 2.62
C ARG A 587 -19.28 -33.70 2.99
N HIS A 588 -18.45 -33.19 2.10
CA HIS A 588 -17.90 -31.85 2.18
C HIS A 588 -18.87 -30.84 1.56
N LEU A 589 -19.17 -29.76 2.28
CA LEU A 589 -19.98 -28.65 1.81
C LEU A 589 -19.04 -27.48 1.49
N GLN A 590 -19.11 -26.94 0.26
CA GLN A 590 -18.20 -25.88 -0.20
C GLN A 590 -18.55 -24.48 0.34
N TYR A 591 -19.67 -24.35 1.07
CA TYR A 591 -20.22 -23.10 1.59
C TYR A 591 -20.45 -23.21 3.10
N ALA A 592 -20.89 -22.13 3.74
CA ALA A 592 -21.24 -22.08 5.16
C ALA A 592 -22.72 -22.47 5.39
N PRO A 593 -23.07 -23.77 5.50
CA PRO A 593 -24.48 -24.22 5.55
C PRO A 593 -25.24 -23.75 6.77
N TYR A 594 -24.53 -23.41 7.85
CA TYR A 594 -25.14 -22.93 9.09
C TYR A 594 -25.86 -21.57 8.92
N LEU A 595 -25.58 -20.83 7.84
CA LEU A 595 -26.30 -19.60 7.51
C LEU A 595 -27.77 -19.85 7.10
N ASP A 596 -28.07 -21.07 6.65
CA ASP A 596 -29.43 -21.49 6.28
C ASP A 596 -30.19 -22.13 7.46
N TYR A 597 -29.54 -22.31 8.61
CA TYR A 597 -30.13 -22.98 9.77
C TYR A 597 -30.48 -21.98 10.86
N ARG A 598 -31.64 -22.14 11.49
CA ARG A 598 -32.08 -21.24 12.56
C ARG A 598 -31.80 -21.83 13.94
N PRO A 599 -31.65 -21.01 14.99
CA PRO A 599 -31.69 -21.53 16.35
C PRO A 599 -33.07 -22.12 16.67
N LEU A 600 -33.13 -22.95 17.72
CA LEU A 600 -34.39 -23.41 18.31
C LEU A 600 -35.23 -22.21 18.77
N ALA A 601 -36.52 -22.21 18.41
CA ALA A 601 -37.45 -21.16 18.77
C ALA A 601 -38.01 -21.35 20.20
N ALA A 602 -38.52 -20.27 20.79
CA ALA A 602 -39.19 -20.36 22.08
C ALA A 602 -40.43 -21.28 21.99
N GLY A 603 -40.47 -22.33 22.82
CA GLY A 603 -41.53 -23.34 22.82
C GLY A 603 -41.26 -24.58 21.96
N GLU A 604 -40.08 -24.67 21.33
CA GLU A 604 -39.57 -25.93 20.75
C GLU A 604 -38.89 -26.79 21.83
N PRO A 605 -38.69 -28.10 21.57
CA PRO A 605 -38.10 -29.01 22.56
C PRO A 605 -36.72 -28.55 23.02
N ALA A 606 -36.41 -28.78 24.31
CA ALA A 606 -35.10 -28.43 24.83
C ALA A 606 -34.02 -29.33 24.19
N VAL A 607 -32.78 -28.81 24.13
CA VAL A 607 -31.64 -29.55 23.57
C VAL A 607 -31.45 -30.92 24.24
N ALA A 608 -31.66 -31.01 25.55
CA ALA A 608 -31.57 -32.27 26.29
C ALA A 608 -32.61 -33.31 25.81
N ASP A 609 -33.85 -32.87 25.56
CA ASP A 609 -34.93 -33.74 25.09
C ASP A 609 -34.70 -34.20 23.65
N LEU A 610 -34.16 -33.31 22.80
CA LEU A 610 -33.76 -33.64 21.43
C LEU A 610 -32.65 -34.70 21.42
N LEU A 611 -31.59 -34.51 22.20
CA LEU A 611 -30.46 -35.45 22.24
C LEU A 611 -30.81 -36.80 22.88
N ALA A 612 -31.87 -36.86 23.71
CA ALA A 612 -32.36 -38.10 24.29
C ALA A 612 -33.16 -38.99 23.30
N ARG A 613 -33.47 -38.47 22.11
CA ARG A 613 -34.19 -39.21 21.07
C ARG A 613 -33.37 -40.37 20.51
N PRO A 614 -34.01 -41.51 20.16
CA PRO A 614 -33.33 -42.62 19.48
C PRO A 614 -32.59 -42.19 18.20
N GLU A 615 -33.17 -41.24 17.46
CA GLU A 615 -32.60 -40.67 16.24
C GLU A 615 -31.26 -39.95 16.50
N CYS A 616 -31.02 -39.46 17.73
CA CYS A 616 -29.79 -38.79 18.15
C CYS A 616 -28.80 -39.71 18.88
N ALA A 617 -29.11 -40.99 19.10
CA ALA A 617 -28.31 -41.91 19.92
C ALA A 617 -26.86 -42.08 19.42
N TRP A 618 -26.65 -41.98 18.11
CA TRP A 618 -25.33 -42.05 17.48
C TRP A 618 -24.48 -40.80 17.73
N ILE A 619 -25.10 -39.66 18.08
CA ILE A 619 -24.45 -38.38 18.43
C ILE A 619 -24.19 -38.30 19.93
N ALA A 620 -25.19 -38.68 20.75
CA ALA A 620 -25.16 -38.59 22.21
C ALA A 620 -24.23 -39.62 22.89
N GLY A 621 -23.65 -40.55 22.12
CA GLY A 621 -22.73 -41.58 22.62
C GLY A 621 -23.40 -42.78 23.30
N SER A 622 -24.73 -42.86 23.28
CA SER A 622 -25.51 -43.95 23.88
C SER A 622 -25.54 -45.23 23.03
N ALA A 623 -25.06 -45.18 21.79
CA ALA A 623 -25.02 -46.31 20.85
C ALA A 623 -23.63 -47.01 20.74
N GLY A 624 -22.73 -46.83 21.71
CA GLY A 624 -21.38 -47.44 21.70
C GLY A 624 -20.37 -46.76 20.76
N VAL A 625 -20.76 -45.65 20.12
CA VAL A 625 -19.90 -44.80 19.29
C VAL A 625 -19.45 -43.61 20.15
N SER A 626 -18.14 -43.49 20.43
CA SER A 626 -17.62 -42.34 21.17
C SER A 626 -17.72 -41.06 20.33
N PRO A 627 -18.11 -39.90 20.89
CA PRO A 627 -18.06 -38.61 20.19
C PRO A 627 -16.69 -38.32 19.54
N ALA A 628 -15.60 -38.75 20.17
CA ALA A 628 -14.24 -38.62 19.64
C ALA A 628 -14.04 -39.41 18.31
N SER A 629 -14.79 -40.49 18.09
CA SER A 629 -14.75 -41.27 16.85
C SER A 629 -15.51 -40.60 15.69
N ILE A 630 -16.45 -39.69 16.01
CA ILE A 630 -17.20 -38.92 15.00
C ILE A 630 -16.32 -37.79 14.47
N GLU A 631 -15.65 -37.05 15.37
CA GLU A 631 -14.65 -36.03 15.01
C GLU A 631 -13.52 -36.60 14.14
N GLN A 632 -12.96 -37.75 14.53
CA GLN A 632 -11.90 -38.42 13.77
C GLN A 632 -12.36 -38.84 12.37
N ARG A 633 -13.60 -39.31 12.22
CA ARG A 633 -14.18 -39.65 10.91
C ARG A 633 -14.34 -38.41 10.03
N ALA A 634 -14.82 -37.29 10.58
CA ALA A 634 -14.93 -36.04 9.84
C ALA A 634 -13.55 -35.50 9.40
N GLN A 635 -12.56 -35.54 10.29
CA GLN A 635 -11.17 -35.20 9.95
C GLN A 635 -10.59 -36.14 8.88
N GLY A 636 -10.83 -37.45 9.01
CA GLY A 636 -10.38 -38.46 8.06
C GLY A 636 -10.94 -38.21 6.65
N HIS A 637 -12.24 -37.92 6.54
CA HIS A 637 -12.86 -37.54 5.27
C HIS A 637 -12.22 -36.28 4.66
N ALA A 638 -12.03 -35.24 5.48
CA ALA A 638 -11.38 -34.00 5.02
C ALA A 638 -9.96 -34.27 4.51
N ILE A 639 -9.16 -35.08 5.21
CA ILE A 639 -7.81 -35.47 4.80
C ILE A 639 -7.82 -36.25 3.48
N ALA A 640 -8.76 -37.19 3.33
CA ALA A 640 -8.80 -38.07 2.18
C ALA A 640 -9.32 -37.40 0.91
N HIS A 641 -10.26 -36.46 1.02
CA HIS A 641 -11.03 -35.97 -0.14
C HIS A 641 -10.97 -34.46 -0.36
N VAL A 642 -10.64 -33.66 0.66
CA VAL A 642 -10.71 -32.19 0.57
C VAL A 642 -9.33 -31.54 0.62
N VAL A 643 -8.44 -32.07 1.45
CA VAL A 643 -7.04 -31.62 1.58
C VAL A 643 -6.26 -31.73 0.26
N PRO A 644 -6.36 -32.84 -0.53
CA PRO A 644 -5.63 -32.98 -1.80
C PRO A 644 -5.97 -31.88 -2.83
N ASP A 645 -7.24 -31.51 -2.93
CA ASP A 645 -7.68 -30.47 -3.85
C ASP A 645 -7.17 -29.09 -3.41
N HIS A 646 -7.26 -28.78 -2.11
CA HIS A 646 -6.75 -27.52 -1.56
C HIS A 646 -5.23 -27.38 -1.79
N ILE A 647 -4.44 -28.44 -1.59
CA ILE A 647 -2.99 -28.37 -1.80
C ILE A 647 -2.63 -28.29 -3.29
N ALA A 648 -3.34 -28.99 -4.17
CA ALA A 648 -3.11 -28.93 -5.61
C ALA A 648 -3.36 -27.52 -6.17
N GLU A 649 -4.48 -26.90 -5.79
CA GLU A 649 -4.85 -25.53 -6.16
C GLU A 649 -3.78 -24.52 -5.71
N VAL A 650 -3.39 -24.56 -4.43
CA VAL A 650 -2.42 -23.61 -3.86
C VAL A 650 -1.03 -23.81 -4.47
N ARG A 651 -0.57 -25.06 -4.64
CA ARG A 651 0.73 -25.37 -5.26
C ARG A 651 0.77 -24.88 -6.71
N GLY A 652 -0.25 -25.17 -7.52
CA GLY A 652 -0.28 -24.77 -8.92
C GLY A 652 -0.14 -23.26 -9.09
N ARG A 653 -0.92 -22.49 -8.34
CA ARG A 653 -0.86 -21.02 -8.37
C ARG A 653 0.48 -20.48 -7.83
N ARG A 654 0.98 -21.03 -6.71
CA ARG A 654 2.19 -20.49 -6.07
C ARG A 654 3.47 -20.82 -6.81
N LEU A 655 3.64 -22.05 -7.29
CA LEU A 655 4.84 -22.42 -8.04
C LEU A 655 4.96 -21.56 -9.31
N ALA A 656 3.87 -21.38 -10.05
CA ALA A 656 3.88 -20.51 -11.24
C ALA A 656 4.28 -19.06 -10.93
N TRP A 657 3.83 -18.51 -9.79
CA TRP A 657 4.22 -17.15 -9.35
C TRP A 657 5.68 -17.09 -8.88
N ILE A 658 6.15 -18.12 -8.17
CA ILE A 658 7.54 -18.25 -7.71
C ILE A 658 8.48 -18.33 -8.92
N ASP A 659 8.16 -19.13 -9.93
CA ASP A 659 8.98 -19.27 -11.14
C ASP A 659 9.07 -17.96 -11.92
N LYS A 660 7.94 -17.23 -12.06
CA LYS A 660 7.95 -15.90 -12.68
C LYS A 660 8.82 -14.91 -11.88
N THR A 661 8.68 -14.92 -10.55
CA THR A 661 9.45 -14.06 -9.67
C THR A 661 10.94 -14.42 -9.74
N ARG A 662 11.27 -15.71 -9.80
CA ARG A 662 12.64 -16.20 -9.95
C ARG A 662 13.27 -15.68 -11.24
N ALA A 663 12.59 -15.83 -12.37
CA ALA A 663 13.06 -15.34 -13.65
C ALA A 663 13.30 -13.81 -13.65
N ALA A 664 12.36 -13.03 -13.10
CA ALA A 664 12.49 -11.57 -13.02
C ALA A 664 13.62 -11.12 -12.08
N VAL A 665 13.79 -11.80 -10.94
CA VAL A 665 14.89 -11.52 -9.99
C VAL A 665 16.24 -11.86 -10.61
N GLN A 666 16.35 -13.01 -11.29
CA GLN A 666 17.56 -13.41 -12.00
C GLN A 666 17.89 -12.41 -13.10
N ASP A 667 16.96 -12.09 -14.00
CA ASP A 667 17.20 -11.15 -15.09
C ASP A 667 17.69 -9.78 -14.57
N ARG A 668 16.98 -9.21 -13.58
CA ARG A 668 17.35 -7.90 -13.02
C ARG A 668 18.70 -7.94 -12.29
N LEU A 669 18.88 -8.84 -11.33
CA LEU A 669 20.11 -8.85 -10.52
C LEU A 669 21.31 -9.28 -11.33
N THR A 670 21.18 -10.20 -12.28
CA THR A 670 22.30 -10.58 -13.16
C THR A 670 22.75 -9.41 -14.04
N LYS A 671 21.82 -8.58 -14.54
CA LYS A 671 22.17 -7.33 -15.25
C LYS A 671 22.91 -6.34 -14.35
N GLU A 672 22.40 -6.10 -13.13
CA GLU A 672 23.05 -5.22 -12.16
C GLU A 672 24.44 -5.76 -11.75
N ILE A 673 24.59 -7.06 -11.51
CA ILE A 673 25.88 -7.70 -11.18
C ILE A 673 26.86 -7.54 -12.35
N ALA A 674 26.44 -7.84 -13.58
CA ALA A 674 27.29 -7.71 -14.76
C ALA A 674 27.77 -6.26 -14.98
N TYR A 675 26.90 -5.28 -14.73
CA TYR A 675 27.26 -3.87 -14.75
C TYR A 675 28.34 -3.54 -13.72
N TRP A 676 28.15 -3.93 -12.45
CA TRP A 676 29.13 -3.64 -11.39
C TRP A 676 30.43 -4.42 -11.55
N ASP A 677 30.39 -5.66 -12.06
CA ASP A 677 31.59 -6.44 -12.42
C ASP A 677 32.39 -5.76 -13.53
N HIS A 678 31.72 -5.28 -14.58
CA HIS A 678 32.36 -4.53 -15.66
C HIS A 678 32.99 -3.23 -15.12
N ARG A 679 32.22 -2.46 -14.33
CA ARG A 679 32.71 -1.23 -13.69
C ARG A 679 33.91 -1.49 -12.79
N ALA A 680 33.93 -2.60 -12.05
CA ALA A 680 35.05 -2.97 -11.20
C ALA A 680 36.34 -3.23 -12.01
N GLU A 681 36.26 -3.92 -13.15
CA GLU A 681 37.42 -4.13 -14.02
C GLU A 681 37.86 -2.83 -14.73
N GLU A 682 36.93 -1.97 -15.15
CA GLU A 682 37.27 -0.64 -15.66
C GLU A 682 38.03 0.20 -14.63
N LEU A 683 37.54 0.25 -13.40
CA LEU A 683 38.18 0.97 -12.29
C LEU A 683 39.55 0.40 -11.97
N LYS A 684 39.69 -0.94 -11.98
CA LYS A 684 40.97 -1.62 -11.78
C LYS A 684 41.97 -1.29 -12.87
N LEU A 685 41.55 -1.19 -14.13
CA LEU A 685 42.40 -0.75 -15.24
C LEU A 685 42.80 0.73 -15.08
N LYS A 686 41.88 1.61 -14.65
CA LYS A 686 42.18 3.01 -14.32
C LYS A 686 43.18 3.14 -13.17
N GLU A 687 43.03 2.33 -12.12
CA GLU A 687 43.96 2.24 -10.98
C GLU A 687 45.35 1.78 -11.41
N GLN A 688 45.43 0.71 -12.21
CA GLN A 688 46.69 0.21 -12.78
C GLN A 688 47.37 1.25 -13.69
N ALA A 689 46.59 2.10 -14.36
CA ALA A 689 47.06 3.23 -15.14
C ALA A 689 47.45 4.46 -14.29
N GLY A 690 47.44 4.36 -12.96
CA GLY A 690 47.85 5.41 -12.03
C GLY A 690 46.77 6.47 -11.73
N ARG A 691 45.51 6.25 -12.15
CA ARG A 691 44.36 7.13 -11.91
C ARG A 691 43.49 6.62 -10.76
N ALA A 692 44.11 6.26 -9.64
CA ALA A 692 43.46 5.70 -8.45
C ALA A 692 42.80 6.78 -7.56
N GLY A 693 42.08 7.72 -8.16
CA GLY A 693 41.42 8.81 -7.44
C GLY A 693 40.04 8.46 -6.90
N ALA A 694 39.45 7.37 -7.41
CA ALA A 694 38.09 7.02 -7.07
C ALA A 694 37.95 6.46 -5.62
N ARG A 695 37.27 7.17 -4.71
CA ARG A 695 36.55 6.66 -3.53
C ARG A 695 35.85 5.36 -3.83
N LEU A 696 35.15 5.24 -4.96
CA LEU A 696 34.68 3.94 -5.44
C LEU A 696 35.84 3.19 -6.11
N ASN A 697 36.70 2.59 -5.29
CA ASN A 697 37.79 1.78 -5.81
C ASN A 697 37.28 0.47 -6.42
N SER A 698 38.12 -0.18 -7.23
CA SER A 698 37.79 -1.45 -7.87
C SER A 698 37.34 -2.53 -6.87
N GLN A 699 37.83 -2.48 -5.63
CA GLN A 699 37.43 -3.39 -4.56
C GLN A 699 36.02 -3.09 -4.03
N GLU A 700 35.60 -1.83 -3.95
CA GLU A 700 34.25 -1.43 -3.54
C GLU A 700 33.22 -1.75 -4.61
N ALA A 701 33.52 -1.46 -5.88
CA ALA A 701 32.68 -1.89 -7.00
C ALA A 701 32.57 -3.43 -7.06
N ARG A 702 33.69 -4.14 -6.83
CA ARG A 702 33.68 -5.60 -6.72
C ARG A 702 32.85 -6.08 -5.53
N ARG A 703 32.98 -5.43 -4.36
CA ARG A 703 32.19 -5.73 -3.18
C ARG A 703 30.70 -5.53 -3.42
N ARG A 704 30.30 -4.50 -4.18
CA ARG A 704 28.91 -4.30 -4.60
C ARG A 704 28.41 -5.45 -5.48
N ALA A 705 29.22 -5.89 -6.45
CA ALA A 705 28.89 -7.07 -7.26
C ALA A 705 28.73 -8.33 -6.37
N ASP A 706 29.65 -8.54 -5.42
CA ASP A 706 29.59 -9.65 -4.47
C ASP A 706 28.38 -9.56 -3.52
N ASP A 707 28.02 -8.37 -3.04
CA ASP A 707 26.84 -8.13 -2.20
C ASP A 707 25.54 -8.38 -2.98
N LEU A 708 25.47 -7.98 -4.25
CA LEU A 708 24.38 -8.28 -5.16
C LEU A 708 24.30 -9.78 -5.48
N GLN A 709 25.45 -10.44 -5.68
CA GLN A 709 25.54 -11.90 -5.83
C GLN A 709 25.01 -12.61 -4.59
N ALA A 710 25.42 -12.19 -3.40
CA ALA A 710 24.93 -12.71 -2.13
C ALA A 710 23.44 -12.43 -1.94
N ARG A 711 22.93 -11.28 -2.42
CA ARG A 711 21.49 -10.95 -2.42
C ARG A 711 20.71 -11.84 -3.38
N LEU A 712 21.23 -12.10 -4.59
CA LEU A 712 20.64 -13.02 -5.56
C LEU A 712 20.56 -14.43 -4.97
N GLN A 713 21.67 -14.94 -4.43
CA GLN A 713 21.71 -16.27 -3.79
C GLN A 713 20.73 -16.36 -2.62
N ARG A 714 20.70 -15.36 -1.73
CA ARG A 714 19.73 -15.31 -0.63
C ARG A 714 18.29 -15.32 -1.13
N ARG A 715 17.97 -14.50 -2.14
CA ARG A 715 16.61 -14.42 -2.68
C ARG A 715 16.20 -15.71 -3.39
N LEU A 716 17.10 -16.36 -4.11
CA LEU A 716 16.84 -17.68 -4.72
C LEU A 716 16.60 -18.74 -3.64
N ALA A 717 17.41 -18.77 -2.59
CA ALA A 717 17.21 -19.68 -1.46
C ALA A 717 15.89 -19.41 -0.70
N GLU A 718 15.46 -18.15 -0.59
CA GLU A 718 14.13 -17.81 -0.08
C GLU A 718 13.04 -18.38 -0.99
N LEU A 719 13.13 -18.18 -2.31
CA LEU A 719 12.17 -18.72 -3.27
C LEU A 719 12.14 -20.27 -3.26
N ASP A 720 13.27 -20.93 -3.01
CA ASP A 720 13.34 -22.38 -2.84
C ASP A 720 12.58 -22.84 -1.58
N ARG A 721 12.65 -22.08 -0.49
CA ARG A 721 11.85 -22.33 0.72
C ARG A 721 10.36 -22.05 0.49
N GLU A 722 10.03 -20.99 -0.24
CA GLU A 722 8.65 -20.67 -0.63
C GLU A 722 8.03 -21.77 -1.52
N ALA A 723 8.83 -22.44 -2.35
CA ALA A 723 8.39 -23.55 -3.20
C ALA A 723 8.11 -24.85 -2.44
N GLN A 724 8.67 -25.01 -1.23
CA GLN A 724 8.46 -26.18 -0.38
C GLN A 724 7.12 -26.07 0.37
N ILE A 725 6.04 -26.43 -0.32
CA ILE A 725 4.67 -26.30 0.19
C ILE A 725 4.20 -27.62 0.83
N SER A 726 3.62 -27.55 2.03
CA SER A 726 3.06 -28.68 2.77
C SER A 726 1.71 -28.35 3.38
N ALA A 727 0.81 -29.33 3.45
CA ALA A 727 -0.47 -29.23 4.15
C ALA A 727 -0.31 -29.66 5.61
N LEU A 728 -1.00 -28.95 6.52
CA LEU A 728 -1.19 -29.37 7.91
C LEU A 728 -2.48 -30.19 8.03
N PRO A 729 -2.57 -31.11 9.01
CA PRO A 729 -3.83 -31.82 9.24
C PRO A 729 -4.94 -30.81 9.62
N PRO A 730 -6.18 -31.01 9.14
CA PRO A 730 -7.30 -30.15 9.46
C PRO A 730 -7.65 -30.21 10.95
N VAL A 731 -7.87 -29.04 11.55
CA VAL A 731 -8.20 -28.87 12.96
C VAL A 731 -9.70 -28.62 13.10
N VAL A 732 -10.38 -29.39 13.95
CA VAL A 732 -11.80 -29.15 14.27
C VAL A 732 -11.89 -27.89 15.14
N LEU A 733 -12.62 -26.88 14.68
CA LEU A 733 -12.85 -25.64 15.41
C LEU A 733 -14.14 -25.68 16.22
N GLY A 734 -15.14 -26.41 15.73
CA GLY A 734 -16.43 -26.57 16.39
C GLY A 734 -17.32 -27.56 15.65
N GLY A 735 -18.44 -27.88 16.27
CA GLY A 735 -19.46 -28.75 15.71
C GLY A 735 -20.86 -28.31 16.12
N LEU A 736 -21.84 -28.57 15.27
CA LEU A 736 -23.25 -28.32 15.58
C LEU A 736 -24.13 -29.46 15.09
N VAL A 737 -25.17 -29.75 15.88
CA VAL A 737 -26.20 -30.72 15.51
C VAL A 737 -27.24 -30.00 14.65
N VAL A 738 -27.49 -30.53 13.46
CA VAL A 738 -28.54 -30.07 12.56
C VAL A 738 -29.76 -30.96 12.76
N VAL A 739 -30.86 -30.36 13.18
CA VAL A 739 -32.12 -31.02 13.44
C VAL A 739 -33.11 -30.69 12.31
N PRO A 740 -33.65 -31.68 11.59
CA PRO A 740 -34.71 -31.45 10.62
C PRO A 740 -35.98 -30.91 11.27
N LEU A 741 -36.71 -30.05 10.54
CA LEU A 741 -38.00 -29.56 10.99
C LEU A 741 -39.00 -30.69 11.25
N GLY A 742 -38.95 -31.78 10.47
CA GLY A 742 -39.81 -32.94 10.67
C GLY A 742 -39.61 -33.63 12.02
N LEU A 743 -38.39 -33.64 12.58
CA LEU A 743 -38.14 -34.16 13.93
C LEU A 743 -38.76 -33.26 15.00
N VAL A 744 -38.62 -31.94 14.86
CA VAL A 744 -39.24 -30.95 15.77
C VAL A 744 -40.77 -31.07 15.72
N ALA A 745 -41.34 -31.20 14.53
CA ALA A 745 -42.77 -31.39 14.30
C ALA A 745 -43.29 -32.68 14.96
N ALA A 746 -42.57 -33.79 14.78
CA ALA A 746 -42.90 -35.08 15.40
C ALA A 746 -42.88 -35.02 16.93
N MET A 747 -41.93 -34.29 17.53
CA MET A 747 -41.82 -34.13 18.98
C MET A 747 -42.87 -33.19 19.57
N THR A 748 -43.27 -32.15 18.84
CA THR A 748 -44.22 -31.13 19.31
C THR A 748 -45.67 -31.44 18.95
N GLY A 749 -45.91 -32.49 18.15
CA GLY A 749 -47.24 -32.83 17.64
C GLY A 749 -47.81 -31.79 16.66
N ARG A 750 -46.96 -30.89 16.15
CA ARG A 750 -47.37 -29.87 15.18
C ARG A 750 -47.29 -30.46 13.77
N PRO A 751 -48.37 -30.43 12.97
CA PRO A 751 -48.30 -30.87 11.58
C PRO A 751 -47.34 -29.97 10.81
N LEU A 752 -46.45 -30.57 10.01
CA LEU A 752 -45.71 -29.83 8.99
C LEU A 752 -46.75 -29.20 8.04
N ALA A 753 -46.61 -27.91 7.73
CA ALA A 753 -47.38 -27.31 6.64
C ALA A 753 -47.13 -28.16 5.38
N ALA A 754 -48.19 -28.68 4.75
CA ALA A 754 -48.06 -29.61 3.64
C ALA A 754 -47.21 -28.96 2.53
N PRO A 755 -46.02 -29.49 2.21
CA PRO A 755 -45.37 -29.10 0.98
C PRO A 755 -46.27 -29.60 -0.16
N ALA A 756 -46.52 -28.76 -1.16
CA ALA A 756 -47.01 -29.25 -2.44
C ALA A 756 -45.99 -30.30 -2.94
N SER A 757 -46.34 -31.58 -2.79
CA SER A 757 -45.63 -32.81 -3.19
C SER A 757 -44.08 -32.75 -3.23
N ALA A 758 -43.42 -33.13 -2.14
CA ALA A 758 -41.95 -33.16 -2.02
C ALA A 758 -41.21 -34.03 -3.08
N ALA A 759 -41.84 -35.07 -3.62
CA ALA A 759 -41.25 -35.90 -4.69
C ALA A 759 -41.30 -35.24 -6.08
N ASP A 760 -42.25 -34.31 -6.28
CA ASP A 760 -42.45 -33.57 -7.53
C ASP A 760 -41.46 -32.41 -7.65
N THR A 761 -41.09 -31.79 -6.52
CA THR A 761 -40.17 -30.65 -6.46
C THR A 761 -38.73 -30.94 -6.91
N GLN A 762 -38.17 -32.12 -6.61
CA GLN A 762 -36.76 -32.41 -6.97
C GLN A 762 -36.61 -32.80 -8.44
N ALA A 763 -37.56 -33.60 -8.97
CA ALA A 763 -37.64 -33.91 -10.39
C ALA A 763 -37.98 -32.66 -11.23
N SER A 764 -38.89 -31.81 -10.74
CA SER A 764 -39.22 -30.52 -11.34
C SER A 764 -38.03 -29.55 -11.33
N ALA A 765 -37.26 -29.47 -10.24
CA ALA A 765 -36.04 -28.66 -10.17
C ALA A 765 -34.96 -29.14 -11.16
N ALA A 766 -34.70 -30.46 -11.22
CA ALA A 766 -33.76 -31.01 -12.19
C ALA A 766 -34.20 -30.75 -13.64
N ARG A 767 -35.51 -30.88 -13.91
CA ARG A 767 -36.10 -30.55 -15.22
C ARG A 767 -35.95 -29.06 -15.55
N ALA A 768 -36.20 -28.19 -14.59
CA ALA A 768 -36.04 -26.74 -14.75
C ALA A 768 -34.59 -26.36 -15.09
N ARG A 769 -33.59 -26.95 -14.40
CA ARG A 769 -32.17 -26.72 -14.71
C ARG A 769 -31.80 -27.17 -16.11
N ALA A 770 -32.26 -28.35 -16.54
CA ALA A 770 -32.00 -28.86 -17.88
C ALA A 770 -32.53 -27.90 -18.96
N ILE A 771 -33.76 -27.39 -18.79
CA ILE A 771 -34.37 -26.37 -19.66
C ILE A 771 -33.52 -25.10 -19.71
N VAL A 772 -33.12 -24.57 -18.55
CA VAL A 772 -32.31 -23.34 -18.48
C VAL A 772 -30.95 -23.51 -19.17
N MET A 773 -30.31 -24.68 -19.05
CA MET A 773 -29.06 -24.96 -19.77
C MET A 773 -29.26 -25.00 -21.29
N GLU A 774 -30.37 -25.56 -21.79
CA GLU A 774 -30.67 -25.55 -23.23
C GLU A 774 -30.89 -24.14 -23.75
N VAL A 775 -31.63 -23.31 -22.99
CA VAL A 775 -31.86 -21.90 -23.29
C VAL A 775 -30.54 -21.12 -23.36
N GLU A 776 -29.64 -21.30 -22.39
CA GLU A 776 -28.32 -20.65 -22.39
C GLU A 776 -27.45 -21.09 -23.57
N ARG A 777 -27.44 -22.39 -23.93
CA ARG A 777 -26.74 -22.87 -25.13
C ARG A 777 -27.29 -22.25 -26.41
N ALA A 778 -28.60 -22.12 -26.53
CA ALA A 778 -29.25 -21.51 -27.70
C ALA A 778 -28.88 -20.03 -27.85
N MET A 779 -28.59 -19.33 -26.75
CA MET A 779 -28.10 -17.94 -26.75
C MET A 779 -26.59 -17.81 -27.01
N GLY A 780 -25.87 -18.92 -27.22
CA GLY A 780 -24.43 -18.91 -27.48
C GLY A 780 -23.56 -18.85 -26.22
N PHE A 781 -24.10 -19.25 -25.07
CA PHE A 781 -23.35 -19.42 -23.83
C PHE A 781 -22.97 -20.89 -23.57
N GLU A 782 -22.01 -21.12 -22.68
CA GLU A 782 -21.52 -22.45 -22.29
C GLU A 782 -21.90 -22.75 -20.82
N PRO A 783 -23.11 -23.30 -20.54
CA PRO A 783 -23.58 -23.59 -19.20
C PRO A 783 -23.07 -24.93 -18.63
N THR A 784 -22.78 -24.94 -17.33
CA THR A 784 -22.36 -26.09 -16.51
C THR A 784 -23.25 -26.20 -15.27
N ASP A 785 -23.81 -27.38 -15.00
CA ASP A 785 -24.60 -27.64 -13.78
C ASP A 785 -23.69 -27.73 -12.55
N ARG A 786 -24.07 -27.02 -11.48
CA ARG A 786 -23.35 -26.84 -10.22
C ARG A 786 -24.23 -27.06 -8.98
N GLU A 787 -25.47 -27.51 -9.13
CA GLU A 787 -26.45 -27.73 -8.04
C GLU A 787 -25.83 -28.46 -6.83
N PHE A 788 -25.15 -29.58 -7.08
CA PHE A 788 -24.62 -30.45 -6.03
C PHE A 788 -23.46 -29.82 -5.25
N GLU A 789 -22.85 -28.76 -5.77
CA GLU A 789 -21.81 -28.00 -5.09
C GLU A 789 -22.38 -26.96 -4.11
N LYS A 790 -23.70 -26.66 -4.20
CA LYS A 790 -24.44 -25.72 -3.33
C LYS A 790 -23.76 -24.35 -3.21
N LEU A 791 -23.39 -23.77 -4.34
CA LEU A 791 -22.62 -22.52 -4.42
C LEU A 791 -23.46 -21.24 -4.22
N GLY A 792 -24.76 -21.39 -3.93
CA GLY A 792 -25.74 -20.30 -3.94
C GLY A 792 -26.24 -19.91 -5.33
N TYR A 793 -25.95 -20.77 -6.32
CA TYR A 793 -26.50 -20.80 -7.68
C TYR A 793 -26.42 -22.25 -8.18
N ASP A 794 -27.21 -22.55 -9.21
CA ASP A 794 -27.32 -23.90 -9.78
C ASP A 794 -26.53 -24.09 -11.07
N ILE A 795 -26.34 -23.04 -11.87
CA ILE A 795 -25.68 -23.11 -13.18
C ILE A 795 -24.63 -22.01 -13.31
N GLU A 796 -23.42 -22.37 -13.74
CA GLU A 796 -22.40 -21.42 -14.24
C GLU A 796 -22.47 -21.38 -15.76
N SER A 797 -22.67 -20.20 -16.33
CA SER A 797 -22.75 -20.03 -17.79
C SER A 797 -21.69 -19.06 -18.31
N ARG A 798 -20.81 -19.54 -19.20
CA ARG A 798 -19.69 -18.76 -19.74
C ARG A 798 -20.05 -18.09 -21.07
N VAL A 799 -19.63 -16.84 -21.24
CA VAL A 799 -19.78 -16.11 -22.51
C VAL A 799 -18.75 -16.61 -23.54
N ALA A 800 -19.22 -17.24 -24.63
CA ALA A 800 -18.35 -17.89 -25.62
C ALA A 800 -17.75 -16.92 -26.66
N ALA A 801 -18.41 -15.79 -26.95
CA ALA A 801 -18.03 -14.84 -28.00
C ALA A 801 -18.38 -13.38 -27.66
N GLY A 802 -17.76 -12.42 -28.38
CA GLY A 802 -18.01 -10.98 -28.23
C GLY A 802 -17.03 -10.25 -27.28
N PRO A 803 -17.27 -8.95 -27.00
CA PRO A 803 -16.41 -8.13 -26.14
C PRO A 803 -16.30 -8.66 -24.70
N ASP A 804 -17.29 -9.44 -24.24
CA ASP A 804 -17.36 -10.03 -22.91
C ASP A 804 -16.92 -11.52 -22.88
N LYS A 805 -16.25 -12.02 -23.93
CA LYS A 805 -15.79 -13.42 -23.99
C LYS A 805 -15.00 -13.81 -22.73
N GLY A 806 -15.41 -14.92 -22.11
CA GLY A 806 -14.82 -15.46 -20.88
C GLY A 806 -15.48 -14.98 -19.58
N ARG A 807 -16.39 -13.99 -19.62
CA ARG A 807 -17.20 -13.57 -18.46
C ARG A 807 -18.14 -14.70 -18.01
N LEU A 808 -18.33 -14.86 -16.71
CA LEU A 808 -19.23 -15.86 -16.11
C LEU A 808 -20.55 -15.23 -15.66
N ARG A 809 -21.65 -15.96 -15.88
CA ARG A 809 -23.00 -15.71 -15.37
C ARG A 809 -23.34 -16.78 -14.32
N PHE A 810 -24.00 -16.38 -13.24
CA PHE A 810 -24.39 -17.26 -12.14
C PHE A 810 -25.91 -17.36 -12.10
N ILE A 811 -26.48 -18.54 -12.29
CA ILE A 811 -27.92 -18.71 -12.49
C ILE A 811 -28.50 -19.63 -11.42
N GLU A 812 -29.43 -19.11 -10.64
CA GLU A 812 -30.26 -19.86 -9.68
C GLU A 812 -31.57 -20.25 -10.35
N VAL A 813 -32.00 -21.51 -10.25
CA VAL A 813 -33.15 -22.03 -11.00
C VAL A 813 -34.28 -22.42 -10.07
N LYS A 814 -35.45 -21.79 -10.23
CA LYS A 814 -36.67 -22.14 -9.51
C LYS A 814 -37.74 -22.63 -10.47
N GLY A 815 -38.03 -23.93 -10.44
CA GLY A 815 -39.12 -24.55 -11.19
C GLY A 815 -40.43 -24.55 -10.40
N ARG A 816 -41.53 -24.08 -10.98
CA ARG A 816 -42.87 -24.07 -10.36
C ARG A 816 -43.98 -24.38 -11.36
N VAL A 817 -45.01 -25.07 -10.88
CA VAL A 817 -46.27 -25.26 -11.61
C VAL A 817 -47.01 -23.92 -11.64
N THR A 818 -47.66 -23.61 -12.76
CA THR A 818 -48.46 -22.39 -12.95
C THR A 818 -49.44 -22.19 -11.79
N GLY A 819 -49.36 -21.05 -11.07
CA GLY A 819 -50.26 -20.71 -9.95
C GLY A 819 -49.71 -20.90 -8.52
N ALA A 820 -48.40 -21.10 -8.34
CA ALA A 820 -47.77 -21.08 -7.01
C ALA A 820 -47.65 -19.64 -6.45
N ASP A 821 -48.00 -19.44 -5.18
CA ASP A 821 -48.05 -18.08 -4.58
C ASP A 821 -46.66 -17.50 -4.27
N THR A 822 -45.68 -18.34 -3.91
CA THR A 822 -44.38 -17.85 -3.41
C THR A 822 -43.17 -18.65 -3.88
N VAL A 823 -42.02 -17.98 -3.98
CA VAL A 823 -40.69 -18.57 -4.15
C VAL A 823 -39.84 -18.30 -2.91
N THR A 824 -39.36 -19.37 -2.29
CA THR A 824 -38.40 -19.30 -1.18
C THR A 824 -36.98 -19.21 -1.73
N VAL A 825 -36.23 -18.23 -1.25
CA VAL A 825 -34.82 -18.03 -1.59
C VAL A 825 -33.99 -18.07 -0.32
N THR A 826 -32.90 -18.83 -0.33
CA THR A 826 -32.04 -18.99 0.86
C THR A 826 -31.21 -17.73 1.10
N LYS A 827 -30.74 -17.54 2.34
CA LYS A 827 -29.81 -16.46 2.65
C LYS A 827 -28.57 -16.53 1.76
N ASN A 828 -28.03 -17.74 1.55
CA ASN A 828 -26.86 -17.97 0.71
C ASN A 828 -27.09 -17.53 -0.75
N GLU A 829 -28.23 -17.88 -1.37
CA GLU A 829 -28.60 -17.45 -2.72
C GLU A 829 -28.69 -15.92 -2.84
N ILE A 830 -29.30 -15.25 -1.85
CA ILE A 830 -29.41 -13.79 -1.83
C ILE A 830 -28.03 -13.14 -1.75
N LEU A 831 -27.14 -13.68 -0.91
CA LEU A 831 -25.78 -13.17 -0.74
C LEU A 831 -24.94 -13.37 -1.99
N THR A 832 -25.01 -14.53 -2.63
CA THR A 832 -24.28 -14.76 -3.88
C THR A 832 -24.76 -13.80 -4.97
N SER A 833 -26.06 -13.52 -5.03
CA SER A 833 -26.62 -12.49 -5.90
C SER A 833 -26.09 -11.09 -5.59
N LEU A 834 -26.00 -10.70 -4.32
CA LEU A 834 -25.51 -9.38 -3.92
C LEU A 834 -23.99 -9.20 -4.14
N ASN A 835 -23.20 -10.28 -4.19
CA ASN A 835 -21.77 -10.23 -4.54
C ASN A 835 -21.54 -9.94 -6.03
N LYS A 836 -22.46 -10.40 -6.88
CA LYS A 836 -22.38 -10.32 -8.34
C LYS A 836 -23.72 -9.89 -8.94
N PRO A 837 -24.24 -8.69 -8.60
CA PRO A 837 -25.60 -8.30 -8.95
C PRO A 837 -25.84 -8.26 -10.46
N ASP A 838 -24.82 -7.93 -11.24
CA ASP A 838 -24.90 -7.80 -12.70
C ASP A 838 -24.79 -9.14 -13.45
N ASP A 839 -24.17 -10.12 -12.82
CA ASP A 839 -23.89 -11.44 -13.41
C ASP A 839 -24.82 -12.53 -12.85
N PHE A 840 -25.56 -12.23 -11.77
CA PHE A 840 -26.50 -13.16 -11.14
C PHE A 840 -27.90 -13.06 -11.73
N ILE A 841 -28.49 -14.22 -12.04
CA ILE A 841 -29.80 -14.36 -12.64
C ILE A 841 -30.64 -15.33 -11.83
N LEU A 842 -31.85 -14.93 -11.45
CA LEU A 842 -32.88 -15.86 -10.99
C LEU A 842 -33.69 -16.31 -12.21
N ALA A 843 -33.50 -17.56 -12.63
CA ALA A 843 -34.24 -18.18 -13.71
C ALA A 843 -35.48 -18.90 -13.13
N MET A 844 -36.65 -18.42 -13.52
CA MET A 844 -37.93 -19.01 -13.12
C MET A 844 -38.50 -19.80 -14.29
N VAL A 845 -38.79 -21.08 -14.06
CA VAL A 845 -39.38 -21.99 -15.06
C VAL A 845 -40.81 -22.28 -14.64
N GLU A 846 -41.75 -21.76 -15.43
CA GLU A 846 -43.19 -21.99 -15.26
C GLU A 846 -43.59 -23.21 -16.10
N PHE A 847 -44.11 -24.25 -15.45
CA PHE A 847 -44.67 -25.43 -16.13
C PHE A 847 -46.16 -25.21 -16.41
N LEU A 848 -46.52 -25.09 -17.68
CA LEU A 848 -47.89 -24.86 -18.17
C LEU A 848 -48.67 -26.18 -18.31
N ASP A 849 -48.00 -27.24 -18.81
CA ASP A 849 -48.51 -28.61 -19.00
C ASP A 849 -47.34 -29.62 -18.91
N SER A 850 -47.59 -30.93 -19.09
CA SER A 850 -46.54 -31.97 -19.01
C SER A 850 -45.34 -31.76 -19.96
N ASP A 851 -45.50 -31.03 -21.06
CA ASP A 851 -44.46 -30.77 -22.08
C ASP A 851 -44.24 -29.29 -22.43
N LYS A 852 -45.03 -28.36 -21.90
CA LYS A 852 -44.92 -26.92 -22.20
C LYS A 852 -44.41 -26.15 -21.00
N HIS A 853 -43.39 -25.32 -21.22
CA HIS A 853 -42.78 -24.48 -20.20
C HIS A 853 -42.51 -23.07 -20.72
N ARG A 854 -42.41 -22.11 -19.80
CA ARG A 854 -41.92 -20.76 -20.06
C ARG A 854 -40.77 -20.45 -19.12
N VAL A 855 -39.77 -19.73 -19.63
CA VAL A 855 -38.58 -19.35 -18.88
C VAL A 855 -38.53 -17.83 -18.75
N HIS A 856 -38.36 -17.36 -17.53
CA HIS A 856 -38.28 -15.93 -17.20
C HIS A 856 -36.98 -15.66 -16.45
N TYR A 857 -36.24 -14.65 -16.88
CA TYR A 857 -34.99 -14.23 -16.24
C TYR A 857 -35.20 -12.94 -15.48
N LEU A 858 -34.94 -12.99 -14.17
CA LEU A 858 -34.88 -11.83 -13.32
C LEU A 858 -33.42 -11.50 -13.00
N ARG A 859 -32.92 -10.39 -13.53
CA ARG A 859 -31.59 -9.85 -13.24
C ARG A 859 -31.65 -8.92 -12.03
N ARG A 860 -30.57 -8.86 -11.23
CA ARG A 860 -30.54 -8.13 -9.94
C ARG A 860 -31.79 -8.43 -9.08
N PRO A 861 -32.08 -9.72 -8.81
CA PRO A 861 -33.35 -10.11 -8.18
C PRO A 861 -33.53 -9.50 -6.79
N PHE A 862 -32.43 -9.38 -6.03
CA PHE A 862 -32.43 -8.89 -4.65
C PHE A 862 -31.63 -7.60 -4.52
N GLN A 863 -32.08 -6.71 -3.64
CA GLN A 863 -31.45 -5.39 -3.39
C GLN A 863 -31.02 -5.20 -1.94
N ARG A 864 -31.44 -6.09 -1.04
CA ARG A 864 -31.15 -6.02 0.41
C ARG A 864 -30.88 -7.41 0.94
N GLU A 865 -29.96 -7.50 1.88
CA GLU A 865 -29.67 -8.73 2.62
C GLU A 865 -30.76 -9.01 3.66
N PRO A 866 -31.06 -10.29 3.98
CA PRO A 866 -31.89 -10.66 5.12
C PRO A 866 -31.24 -10.29 6.46
N ASP A 867 -32.03 -9.97 7.48
CA ASP A 867 -31.53 -9.68 8.83
C ASP A 867 -30.65 -10.82 9.39
N PHE A 868 -29.80 -10.51 10.38
CA PHE A 868 -28.79 -11.45 10.90
C PHE A 868 -29.34 -12.84 11.25
N GLY A 869 -30.55 -12.91 11.84
CA GLY A 869 -31.20 -14.16 12.24
C GLY A 869 -32.11 -14.80 11.17
N VAL A 870 -32.23 -14.23 9.97
CA VAL A 870 -33.09 -14.74 8.89
C VAL A 870 -32.29 -15.68 7.99
N THR A 871 -32.82 -16.89 7.78
CA THR A 871 -32.22 -18.00 7.02
C THR A 871 -32.74 -18.13 5.59
N SER A 872 -33.98 -17.68 5.34
CA SER A 872 -34.60 -17.65 4.02
C SER A 872 -35.67 -16.57 3.95
N VAL A 873 -36.00 -16.12 2.74
CA VAL A 873 -37.04 -15.13 2.48
C VAL A 873 -38.01 -15.68 1.44
N ASN A 874 -39.30 -15.57 1.71
CA ASN A 874 -40.36 -15.89 0.75
C ASN A 874 -40.73 -14.64 -0.05
N TYR A 875 -40.63 -14.72 -1.36
CA TYR A 875 -41.06 -13.68 -2.29
C TYR A 875 -42.33 -14.10 -3.01
N ASP A 876 -43.21 -13.14 -3.31
CA ASP A 876 -44.40 -13.36 -4.13
C ASP A 876 -43.99 -13.71 -5.57
N PHE A 877 -44.48 -14.82 -6.10
CA PHE A 877 -44.06 -15.31 -7.42
C PHE A 877 -44.56 -14.40 -8.56
N ALA A 878 -45.75 -13.83 -8.43
CA ALA A 878 -46.32 -12.93 -9.43
C ALA A 878 -45.56 -11.60 -9.48
N GLU A 879 -45.14 -11.08 -8.33
CA GLU A 879 -44.31 -9.86 -8.25
C GLU A 879 -42.92 -10.07 -8.91
N LEU A 880 -42.29 -11.22 -8.69
CA LEU A 880 -41.02 -11.56 -9.33
C LEU A 880 -41.18 -11.70 -10.86
N LEU A 881 -42.25 -12.34 -11.33
CA LEU A 881 -42.55 -12.48 -12.76
C LEU A 881 -42.80 -11.13 -13.44
N ALA A 882 -43.49 -10.20 -12.78
CA ALA A 882 -43.75 -8.86 -13.31
C ALA A 882 -42.46 -8.05 -13.56
N ARG A 883 -41.40 -8.34 -12.81
CA ARG A 883 -40.06 -7.74 -12.95
C ARG A 883 -39.15 -8.52 -13.89
N ALA A 884 -39.51 -9.74 -14.25
CA ALA A 884 -38.68 -10.63 -15.07
C ALA A 884 -38.90 -10.36 -16.56
N GLY A 885 -37.84 -10.59 -17.35
CA GLY A 885 -37.88 -10.50 -18.81
C GLY A 885 -37.75 -11.87 -19.47
N GLU A 886 -37.89 -11.90 -20.79
CA GLU A 886 -37.46 -13.06 -21.59
C GLU A 886 -35.94 -13.28 -21.48
N PRO A 887 -35.45 -14.54 -21.60
CA PRO A 887 -34.03 -14.83 -21.63
C PRO A 887 -33.33 -14.03 -22.73
N ARG A 888 -32.29 -13.29 -22.35
CA ARG A 888 -31.45 -12.46 -23.23
C ARG A 888 -29.99 -12.44 -22.78
#